data_AF-A0A8H4QMI4-F1
#
_entry.id   AF-A0A8H4QMI4-F1
#
_cell.length_a   1.000
_cell.length_b   1.000
_cell.length_c   1.000
_cell.angle_alpha   90.00
_cell.angle_beta   90.00
_cell.angle_gamma   90.00
#
_symmetry.space_group_name_H-M   'P 1'
#
loop_
_entity.id
_entity.type
_entity.pdbx_description
1 polymer ?
#
loop_
_entity_poly.entity_id
_entity_poly.type
_entity_poly.pdbx_seq_one_letter_code
_entity_poly.pdbx_strand_id
1 'polypeptide(L)'
;MDFARKWLRNSRLLEAQPEFTVRAVFWGLLIGCLICFTNLSLGLQSGWISMMSIQSALIGFLISRILPTPMTPQEIIVVQTTAVATGTMPLAAGFVGILPALTLLDEERDGTPAIRLSWLAAIGWSCSVAFFGVFLSPPLRKQVIIEEQLTFPSGTATAQLISVLHDLPPPDTTVRRRQGYRHLEDQEEDAGMPDESAPPVTSSHEVPADQAVVAREGWNELIWSFGVSGAMTLSAYFFPVVFSIPLFGNYLAKEWLWFFTPSLSYVGQGIIMGFPTTISMNLGMVVGWAILSPLSKFMGWAPGPVGDMSNGARGWILWISLGIMCADSLVSLLPVALEYIEDALRPWRRGYSNISEDHTRIRNEETETEDRLVPHSWVVSGLVLSISMGTLLVWMVFGAEGIRPWATLLGFILGGLLSVIGVRALGETDLNPVSGLGKVSQLFFAWIQPGNIVANIIAGGVAEAGAQQAGDLMQDLKTGHLCHASPRAQFFGQLIGSSISILVTTTAFTLYNRAYVIPGPSFPAPTAYVWLSLARLLRDGQLPENSGSFMIVFSAIFAVSSALKTYTARRGHWLAKWIPSGVAFAIGFLNTPSFSIARLLGGIMEFLFRRYFAKDGGDIRLIIVASGFVLGEGVVSIVTLVLRTFGVGVASCIGCGHGLCAGCPAVL
;
A
#
# COMPACT_ATOMS: atom_id res chain seq x y z
N MET A 1 -28.75 -8.67 -37.03
CA MET A 1 -28.58 -9.88 -36.18
C MET A 1 -27.35 -9.82 -35.27
N ASP A 2 -26.22 -9.23 -35.69
CA ASP A 2 -25.01 -9.14 -34.85
C ASP A 2 -25.12 -8.20 -33.65
N PHE A 3 -25.86 -7.09 -33.76
CA PHE A 3 -26.08 -6.19 -32.62
C PHE A 3 -26.90 -6.84 -31.50
N ALA A 4 -27.99 -7.53 -31.87
CA ALA A 4 -28.82 -8.27 -30.92
C ALA A 4 -28.06 -9.44 -30.28
N ARG A 5 -27.20 -10.15 -31.02
CA ARG A 5 -26.31 -11.18 -30.45
C ARG A 5 -25.24 -10.59 -29.54
N LYS A 6 -24.64 -9.44 -29.88
CA LYS A 6 -23.70 -8.73 -29.00
C LYS A 6 -24.38 -8.22 -27.73
N TRP A 7 -25.59 -7.70 -27.85
CA TRP A 7 -26.38 -7.20 -26.72
C TRP A 7 -26.82 -8.35 -25.81
N LEU A 8 -27.37 -9.43 -26.36
CA LEU A 8 -27.73 -10.65 -25.62
C LEU A 8 -26.54 -11.34 -24.96
N ARG A 9 -25.36 -11.30 -25.61
CA ARG A 9 -24.11 -11.79 -25.02
C ARG A 9 -23.64 -10.87 -23.89
N ASN A 10 -23.75 -9.56 -24.04
CA ASN A 10 -23.41 -8.60 -22.99
C ASN A 10 -24.38 -8.65 -21.81
N SER A 11 -25.67 -8.91 -22.03
CA SER A 11 -26.65 -9.06 -20.95
C SER A 11 -26.47 -10.38 -20.20
N ARG A 12 -26.17 -11.51 -20.87
CA ARG A 12 -25.76 -12.75 -20.17
C ARG A 12 -24.46 -12.61 -19.37
N LEU A 13 -23.53 -11.76 -19.83
CA LEU A 13 -22.28 -11.48 -19.10
C LEU A 13 -22.51 -10.62 -17.84
N LEU A 14 -23.60 -9.84 -17.78
CA LEU A 14 -24.03 -9.10 -16.60
C LEU A 14 -24.88 -9.98 -15.66
N GLU A 15 -25.72 -10.88 -16.21
CA GLU A 15 -26.45 -11.90 -15.44
C GLU A 15 -25.52 -12.90 -14.72
N ALA A 16 -24.33 -13.18 -15.29
CA ALA A 16 -23.30 -14.04 -14.69
C ALA A 16 -22.48 -13.38 -13.56
N GLN A 17 -22.78 -12.14 -13.19
CA GLN A 17 -22.05 -11.36 -12.18
C GLN A 17 -23.04 -10.60 -11.27
N PRO A 18 -23.94 -11.29 -10.54
CA PRO A 18 -24.95 -10.63 -9.71
C PRO A 18 -24.35 -9.67 -8.67
N GLU A 19 -23.09 -9.87 -8.28
CA GLU A 19 -22.33 -9.02 -7.37
C GLU A 19 -21.73 -7.74 -8.01
N PHE A 20 -21.61 -7.66 -9.33
CA PHE A 20 -21.07 -6.47 -10.00
C PHE A 20 -22.19 -5.46 -10.26
N THR A 21 -22.52 -4.66 -9.26
CA THR A 21 -23.62 -3.70 -9.34
C THR A 21 -23.14 -2.25 -9.44
N VAL A 22 -23.94 -1.41 -10.12
CA VAL A 22 -23.63 0.03 -10.26
C VAL A 22 -23.51 0.70 -8.89
N ARG A 23 -24.33 0.29 -7.92
CA ARG A 23 -24.27 0.80 -6.54
C ARG A 23 -22.95 0.44 -5.85
N ALA A 24 -22.45 -0.79 -6.03
CA ALA A 24 -21.19 -1.22 -5.44
C ALA A 24 -20.01 -0.40 -6.00
N VAL A 25 -19.95 -0.25 -7.33
CA VAL A 25 -18.92 0.55 -7.99
C VAL A 25 -19.01 2.03 -7.59
N PHE A 26 -20.22 2.60 -7.55
CA PHE A 26 -20.43 4.01 -7.18
C PHE A 26 -19.92 4.31 -5.76
N TRP A 27 -20.34 3.52 -4.77
CA TRP A 27 -19.88 3.71 -3.40
C TRP A 27 -18.40 3.37 -3.22
N GLY A 28 -17.89 2.36 -3.93
CA GLY A 28 -16.46 2.05 -3.99
C GLY A 28 -15.64 3.24 -4.49
N LEU A 29 -16.06 3.90 -5.58
CA LEU A 29 -15.40 5.10 -6.10
C LEU A 29 -15.44 6.27 -5.12
N LEU A 30 -16.56 6.51 -4.44
CA LEU A 30 -16.68 7.57 -3.44
C LEU A 30 -15.75 7.36 -2.24
N ILE A 31 -15.76 6.15 -1.67
CA ILE A 31 -14.87 5.75 -0.58
C ILE A 31 -13.42 5.84 -1.05
N GLY A 32 -13.15 5.34 -2.25
CA GLY A 32 -11.83 5.38 -2.87
C GLY A 32 -11.27 6.78 -3.08
N CYS A 33 -12.11 7.75 -3.46
CA CYS A 33 -11.71 9.15 -3.57
C CYS A 33 -11.28 9.70 -2.20
N LEU A 34 -12.04 9.42 -1.14
CA LEU A 34 -11.71 9.81 0.23
C LEU A 34 -10.35 9.23 0.68
N ILE A 35 -10.16 7.93 0.42
CA ILE A 35 -8.91 7.22 0.73
C ILE A 35 -7.76 7.79 -0.10
N CYS A 36 -7.98 8.14 -1.37
CA CYS A 36 -6.95 8.72 -2.23
C CYS A 36 -6.38 10.03 -1.64
N PHE A 37 -7.24 10.95 -1.19
CA PHE A 37 -6.77 12.18 -0.54
C PHE A 37 -6.05 11.89 0.78
N THR A 38 -6.58 10.95 1.56
CA THR A 38 -6.00 10.52 2.83
C THR A 38 -4.58 9.96 2.61
N ASN A 39 -4.44 8.98 1.72
CA ASN A 39 -3.17 8.35 1.38
C ASN A 39 -2.17 9.33 0.76
N LEU A 40 -2.63 10.27 -0.08
CA LEU A 40 -1.75 11.31 -0.61
C LEU A 40 -1.18 12.18 0.52
N SER A 41 -2.02 12.60 1.48
CA SER A 41 -1.57 13.41 2.62
C SER A 41 -0.60 12.65 3.53
N LEU A 42 -0.95 11.43 3.94
CA LEU A 42 -0.14 10.60 4.83
C LEU A 42 1.18 10.19 4.17
N GLY A 43 1.14 9.89 2.88
CA GLY A 43 2.30 9.57 2.08
C GLY A 43 3.26 10.74 1.98
N LEU A 44 2.78 11.93 1.61
CA LEU A 44 3.63 13.12 1.54
C LEU A 44 4.18 13.55 2.90
N GLN A 45 3.50 13.24 4.00
CA GLN A 45 3.99 13.54 5.36
C GLN A 45 5.06 12.58 5.84
N SER A 46 4.87 11.28 5.61
CA SER A 46 5.59 10.24 6.34
C SER A 46 6.11 9.09 5.49
N GLY A 47 5.89 9.15 4.17
CA GLY A 47 6.24 8.09 3.22
C GLY A 47 5.42 6.81 3.38
N TRP A 48 4.34 6.81 4.18
CA TRP A 48 3.52 5.64 4.45
C TRP A 48 2.14 5.77 3.81
N ILE A 49 1.69 4.68 3.19
CA ILE A 49 0.40 4.53 2.52
C ILE A 49 -0.16 3.17 2.92
N SER A 50 -1.49 3.07 3.02
CA SER A 50 -2.18 1.80 3.28
C SER A 50 -3.18 1.50 2.18
N MET A 51 -3.34 0.21 1.89
CA MET A 51 -4.39 -0.31 1.03
C MET A 51 -5.78 0.08 1.52
N MET A 52 -5.97 0.13 2.85
CA MET A 52 -7.24 0.43 3.49
C MET A 52 -8.40 -0.50 3.06
N SER A 53 -8.12 -1.79 2.80
CA SER A 53 -9.13 -2.78 2.37
C SER A 53 -10.20 -3.03 3.45
N ILE A 54 -9.77 -3.31 4.68
CA ILE A 54 -10.63 -3.52 5.85
C ILE A 54 -11.54 -2.29 6.07
N GLN A 55 -10.96 -1.09 5.99
CA GLN A 55 -11.66 0.19 6.13
C GLN A 55 -12.72 0.35 5.03
N SER A 56 -12.36 0.05 3.79
CA SER A 56 -13.25 0.14 2.63
C SER A 56 -14.43 -0.82 2.76
N ALA A 57 -14.17 -2.08 3.15
CA ALA A 57 -15.21 -3.07 3.41
C ALA A 57 -16.14 -2.64 4.55
N LEU A 58 -15.58 -2.16 5.66
CA LEU A 58 -16.35 -1.66 6.79
C LEU A 58 -17.26 -0.51 6.36
N ILE A 59 -16.72 0.58 5.80
CA ILE A 59 -17.52 1.74 5.37
C ILE A 59 -18.58 1.31 4.35
N GLY A 60 -18.22 0.45 3.38
CA GLY A 60 -19.15 -0.09 2.40
C GLY A 60 -20.33 -0.80 3.06
N PHE A 61 -20.06 -1.67 4.03
CA PHE A 61 -21.09 -2.36 4.80
C PHE A 61 -21.96 -1.40 5.60
N LEU A 62 -21.36 -0.41 6.26
CA LEU A 62 -22.08 0.60 7.03
C LEU A 62 -23.02 1.43 6.15
N ILE A 63 -22.57 1.83 4.96
CA ILE A 63 -23.40 2.49 3.95
C ILE A 63 -24.52 1.55 3.48
N SER A 64 -24.23 0.26 3.31
CA SER A 64 -25.26 -0.70 2.89
C SER A 64 -26.46 -0.77 3.84
N ARG A 65 -26.25 -0.51 5.14
CA ARG A 65 -27.32 -0.50 6.17
C ARG A 65 -28.26 0.71 6.07
N ILE A 66 -27.86 1.79 5.42
CA ILE A 66 -28.71 2.97 5.17
C ILE A 66 -29.38 2.94 3.80
N LEU A 67 -29.01 1.99 2.93
CA LEU A 67 -29.63 1.83 1.62
C LEU A 67 -30.97 1.09 1.72
N PRO A 68 -31.92 1.35 0.80
CA PRO A 68 -33.22 0.67 0.80
C PRO A 68 -33.12 -0.85 0.73
N THR A 69 -32.13 -1.34 -0.01
CA THR A 69 -31.79 -2.76 -0.10
C THR A 69 -30.34 -2.93 0.35
N PRO A 70 -30.09 -3.70 1.43
CA PRO A 70 -28.73 -4.02 1.86
C PRO A 70 -27.92 -4.65 0.73
N MET A 71 -26.61 -4.40 0.75
CA MET A 71 -25.67 -5.01 -0.19
C MET A 71 -25.34 -6.42 0.27
N THR A 72 -25.05 -7.30 -0.69
CA THR A 72 -24.53 -8.64 -0.40
C THR A 72 -23.05 -8.58 0.00
N PRO A 73 -22.52 -9.63 0.67
CA PRO A 73 -21.09 -9.72 0.95
C PRO A 73 -20.22 -9.56 -0.29
N GLN A 74 -20.64 -10.13 -1.43
CA GLN A 74 -19.92 -10.06 -2.68
C GLN A 74 -19.95 -8.64 -3.30
N GLU A 75 -21.05 -7.91 -3.14
CA GLU A 75 -21.09 -6.49 -3.52
C GLU A 75 -20.16 -5.64 -2.65
N ILE A 76 -20.06 -5.93 -1.34
CA ILE A 76 -19.10 -5.26 -0.45
C ILE A 76 -17.65 -5.52 -0.88
N ILE A 77 -17.36 -6.71 -1.40
CA ILE A 77 -16.04 -7.02 -1.97
C ILE A 77 -15.77 -6.19 -3.23
N VAL A 78 -16.77 -5.99 -4.09
CA VAL A 78 -16.63 -5.08 -5.25
C VAL A 78 -16.46 -3.62 -4.82
N VAL A 79 -17.18 -3.16 -3.79
CA VAL A 79 -16.97 -1.84 -3.16
C VAL A 79 -15.52 -1.72 -2.68
N GLN A 80 -15.05 -2.70 -1.93
CA GLN A 80 -13.72 -2.75 -1.34
C GLN A 80 -12.64 -2.73 -2.43
N THR A 81 -12.73 -3.58 -3.46
CA THR A 81 -11.77 -3.60 -4.57
C THR A 81 -11.74 -2.28 -5.33
N THR A 82 -12.91 -1.72 -5.65
CA THR A 82 -13.00 -0.44 -6.37
C THR A 82 -12.41 0.71 -5.54
N ALA A 83 -12.66 0.71 -4.23
CA ALA A 83 -12.15 1.72 -3.31
C ALA A 83 -10.63 1.62 -3.15
N VAL A 84 -10.08 0.42 -2.97
CA VAL A 84 -8.64 0.16 -2.88
C VAL A 84 -7.92 0.63 -4.15
N ALA A 85 -8.38 0.18 -5.32
CA ALA A 85 -7.84 0.59 -6.62
C ALA A 85 -7.78 2.11 -6.79
N THR A 86 -8.79 2.79 -6.26
CA THR A 86 -8.87 4.25 -6.33
C THR A 86 -7.94 4.92 -5.31
N GLY A 87 -7.89 4.37 -4.10
CA GLY A 87 -7.23 4.93 -2.95
C GLY A 87 -5.71 4.76 -2.93
N THR A 88 -5.16 3.72 -3.57
CA THR A 88 -3.71 3.43 -3.57
C THR A 88 -2.96 4.02 -4.76
N MET A 89 -3.66 4.63 -5.71
CA MET A 89 -3.06 5.29 -6.87
C MET A 89 -2.01 6.38 -6.54
N PRO A 90 -2.08 7.14 -5.42
CA PRO A 90 -0.99 8.03 -5.00
C PRO A 90 0.38 7.32 -4.86
N LEU A 91 0.39 6.06 -4.42
CA LEU A 91 1.60 5.24 -4.37
C LEU A 91 1.94 4.69 -5.75
N ALA A 92 0.98 4.02 -6.38
CA ALA A 92 1.21 3.30 -7.63
C ALA A 92 1.68 4.22 -8.77
N ALA A 93 1.10 5.42 -8.90
CA ALA A 93 1.54 6.41 -9.87
C ALA A 93 2.65 7.33 -9.34
N GLY A 94 3.18 7.08 -8.14
CA GLY A 94 4.39 7.76 -7.66
C GLY A 94 4.22 9.20 -7.21
N PHE A 95 3.00 9.65 -6.89
CA PHE A 95 2.73 11.03 -6.46
C PHE A 95 3.31 11.38 -5.08
N VAL A 96 3.70 10.36 -4.32
CA VAL A 96 4.29 10.51 -2.98
C VAL A 96 5.83 10.40 -3.01
N GLY A 97 6.42 9.85 -4.07
CA GLY A 97 7.86 9.60 -4.15
C GLY A 97 8.45 10.06 -5.47
N ILE A 98 8.11 9.37 -6.56
CA ILE A 98 8.69 9.53 -7.89
C ILE A 98 8.49 10.95 -8.44
N LEU A 99 7.24 11.45 -8.48
CA LEU A 99 6.96 12.76 -9.06
C LEU A 99 7.54 13.91 -8.21
N PRO A 100 7.43 13.92 -6.87
CA PRO A 100 8.16 14.91 -6.07
C PRO A 100 9.69 14.75 -6.14
N ALA A 101 10.24 13.57 -6.47
CA ALA A 101 11.68 13.42 -6.69
C ALA A 101 12.15 14.17 -7.94
N LEU A 102 11.32 14.21 -8.99
CA LEU A 102 11.61 14.95 -10.21
C LEU A 102 11.60 16.47 -9.99
N THR A 103 10.78 16.97 -9.06
CA THR A 103 10.76 18.41 -8.73
C THR A 103 11.96 18.84 -7.89
N LEU A 104 12.72 17.88 -7.34
CA LEU A 104 13.95 18.09 -6.57
C LEU A 104 15.24 18.02 -7.44
N LEU A 105 15.10 17.80 -8.75
CA LEU A 105 16.24 17.87 -9.68
C LEU A 105 16.81 19.27 -9.72
N ASP A 106 18.12 19.36 -9.82
CA ASP A 106 18.89 20.60 -9.85
C ASP A 106 19.75 20.64 -11.13
N GLU A 107 19.71 21.74 -11.88
CA GLU A 107 20.36 21.80 -13.20
C GLU A 107 21.89 21.70 -13.10
N GLU A 108 22.50 22.37 -12.11
CA GLU A 108 23.95 22.38 -11.91
C GLU A 108 24.46 21.01 -11.46
N ARG A 109 23.74 20.36 -10.54
CA ARG A 109 24.13 19.05 -10.01
C ARG A 109 23.71 17.90 -10.91
N ASP A 110 22.49 17.94 -11.45
CA ASP A 110 21.87 16.80 -12.12
C ASP A 110 21.95 16.87 -13.64
N GLY A 111 22.30 18.03 -14.23
CA GLY A 111 22.31 18.24 -15.68
C GLY A 111 20.91 18.32 -16.28
N THR A 112 19.88 18.42 -15.44
CA THR A 112 18.47 18.54 -15.83
C THR A 112 17.76 19.39 -14.79
N PRO A 113 17.00 20.43 -15.18
CA PRO A 113 16.27 21.26 -14.23
C PRO A 113 15.12 20.48 -13.56
N ALA A 114 14.56 21.06 -12.49
CA ALA A 114 13.38 20.52 -11.82
C ALA A 114 12.22 20.28 -12.80
N ILE A 115 11.81 19.01 -12.96
CA ILE A 115 10.72 18.63 -13.85
C ILE A 115 9.40 18.72 -13.09
N ARG A 116 8.53 19.64 -13.51
CA ARG A 116 7.17 19.78 -13.00
C ARG A 116 6.18 19.39 -14.08
N LEU A 117 5.53 18.25 -13.91
CA LEU A 117 4.53 17.79 -14.87
C LEU A 117 3.31 18.71 -14.87
N SER A 118 2.83 19.05 -16.07
CA SER A 118 1.51 19.63 -16.22
C SER A 118 0.43 18.62 -15.82
N TRP A 119 -0.78 19.09 -15.53
CA TRP A 119 -1.90 18.21 -15.17
C TRP A 119 -2.15 17.13 -16.24
N LEU A 120 -2.04 17.50 -17.52
CA LEU A 120 -2.21 16.55 -18.63
C LEU A 120 -1.05 15.54 -18.73
N ALA A 121 0.18 16.00 -18.51
CA ALA A 121 1.35 15.12 -18.50
C ALA A 121 1.33 14.12 -17.33
N ALA A 122 0.86 14.56 -16.15
CA ALA A 122 0.66 13.70 -14.99
C ALA A 122 -0.45 12.65 -15.20
N ILE A 123 -1.51 13.00 -15.94
CA ILE A 123 -2.50 12.01 -16.42
C ILE A 123 -1.85 11.03 -17.38
N GLY A 124 -1.09 11.51 -18.36
CA GLY A 124 -0.36 10.65 -19.31
C GLY A 124 0.55 9.65 -18.59
N TRP A 125 1.31 10.11 -17.61
CA TRP A 125 2.12 9.27 -16.74
C TRP A 125 1.28 8.25 -15.97
N SER A 126 0.22 8.68 -15.29
CA SER A 126 -0.62 7.79 -14.48
C SER A 126 -1.31 6.72 -15.35
N CYS A 127 -1.83 7.11 -16.52
CA CYS A 127 -2.37 6.19 -17.53
C CYS A 127 -1.34 5.14 -17.97
N SER A 128 -0.07 5.52 -18.06
CA SER A 128 0.98 4.62 -18.52
C SER A 128 1.23 3.45 -17.58
N VAL A 129 1.01 3.64 -16.27
CA VAL A 129 1.34 2.66 -15.23
C VAL A 129 0.13 2.01 -14.56
N ALA A 130 -1.07 2.59 -14.70
CA ALA A 130 -2.26 2.18 -13.94
C ALA A 130 -2.78 0.77 -14.22
N PHE A 131 -2.53 0.22 -15.43
CA PHE A 131 -3.22 -0.99 -15.89
C PHE A 131 -2.33 -2.23 -15.99
N PHE A 132 -1.02 -2.06 -16.14
CA PHE A 132 -0.09 -3.17 -16.38
C PHE A 132 -0.18 -4.25 -15.29
N GLY A 133 -0.07 -3.87 -14.02
CA GLY A 133 -0.18 -4.80 -12.89
C GLY A 133 -1.57 -5.44 -12.75
N VAL A 134 -2.62 -4.73 -13.15
CA VAL A 134 -4.00 -5.25 -13.12
C VAL A 134 -4.15 -6.42 -14.10
N PHE A 135 -3.65 -6.29 -15.32
CA PHE A 135 -3.70 -7.38 -16.30
C PHE A 135 -2.71 -8.51 -16.01
N LEU A 136 -1.68 -8.28 -15.20
CA LEU A 136 -0.79 -9.33 -14.71
C LEU A 136 -1.43 -10.18 -13.59
N SER A 137 -2.48 -9.67 -12.95
CA SER A 137 -3.08 -10.30 -11.78
C SER A 137 -3.79 -11.64 -12.04
N PRO A 138 -4.58 -11.85 -13.12
CA PRO A 138 -5.31 -13.11 -13.31
C PRO A 138 -4.42 -14.36 -13.44
N PRO A 139 -3.30 -14.36 -14.18
CA PRO A 139 -2.40 -15.52 -14.18
C PRO A 139 -1.70 -15.70 -12.83
N LEU A 140 -1.39 -14.61 -12.12
CA LEU A 140 -0.82 -14.71 -10.77
C LEU A 140 -1.79 -15.32 -9.76
N ARG A 141 -3.08 -14.97 -9.79
CA ARG A 141 -4.12 -15.54 -8.91
C ARG A 141 -4.07 -17.06 -8.92
N LYS A 142 -4.00 -17.63 -10.13
CA LYS A 142 -4.00 -19.07 -10.33
C LYS A 142 -2.81 -19.72 -9.61
N GLN A 143 -1.62 -19.15 -9.78
CA GLN A 143 -0.41 -19.62 -9.12
C GLN A 143 -0.49 -19.45 -7.59
N VAL A 144 -0.72 -18.23 -7.10
CA VAL A 144 -0.47 -17.88 -5.70
C VAL A 144 -1.66 -18.12 -4.76
N ILE A 145 -2.89 -18.08 -5.28
CA ILE A 145 -4.10 -18.28 -4.47
C ILE A 145 -4.62 -19.71 -4.61
N ILE A 146 -4.61 -20.27 -5.81
CA ILE A 146 -5.20 -21.60 -6.07
C ILE A 146 -4.16 -22.71 -5.84
N GLU A 147 -3.00 -22.64 -6.51
CA GLU A 147 -1.97 -23.70 -6.43
C GLU A 147 -1.16 -23.62 -5.13
N GLU A 148 -0.55 -22.47 -4.84
CA GLU A 148 0.31 -22.29 -3.66
C GLU A 148 -0.47 -22.03 -2.38
N GLN A 149 -1.76 -21.65 -2.49
CA GLN A 149 -2.65 -21.34 -1.37
C GLN A 149 -2.05 -20.38 -0.33
N LEU A 150 -1.33 -19.35 -0.81
CA LEU A 150 -0.72 -18.37 0.08
C LEU A 150 -1.79 -17.67 0.93
N THR A 151 -1.38 -17.23 2.12
CA THR A 151 -2.31 -16.77 3.15
C THR A 151 -2.89 -15.40 2.83
N PHE A 152 -2.10 -14.46 2.29
CA PHE A 152 -2.49 -13.07 2.07
C PHE A 152 -3.21 -12.50 3.31
N PRO A 153 -2.47 -12.24 4.41
CA PRO A 153 -3.07 -12.02 5.73
C PRO A 153 -4.08 -10.87 5.79
N SER A 154 -3.81 -9.74 5.13
CA SER A 154 -4.75 -8.60 5.05
C SER A 154 -6.01 -8.94 4.27
N GLY A 155 -5.90 -9.64 3.15
CA GLY A 155 -7.05 -10.12 2.36
C GLY A 155 -7.88 -11.13 3.14
N THR A 156 -7.23 -12.01 3.90
CA THR A 156 -7.90 -12.97 4.80
C THR A 156 -8.59 -12.26 5.97
N ALA A 157 -7.94 -11.28 6.59
CA ALA A 157 -8.55 -10.48 7.66
C ALA A 157 -9.75 -9.67 7.15
N THR A 158 -9.67 -9.16 5.92
CA THR A 158 -10.79 -8.47 5.26
C THR A 158 -11.95 -9.44 5.02
N ALA A 159 -11.68 -10.68 4.57
CA ALA A 159 -12.70 -11.70 4.41
C ALA A 159 -13.36 -12.08 5.73
N GLN A 160 -12.57 -12.28 6.79
CA GLN A 160 -13.08 -12.54 8.13
C GLN A 160 -13.98 -11.41 8.63
N LEU A 161 -13.57 -10.15 8.44
CA LEU A 161 -14.39 -9.00 8.77
C LEU A 161 -15.72 -9.05 8.01
N ILE A 162 -15.70 -9.22 6.69
CA ILE A 162 -16.92 -9.25 5.87
C ILE A 162 -17.84 -10.38 6.32
N SER A 163 -17.30 -11.57 6.61
CA SER A 163 -18.09 -12.67 7.16
C SER A 163 -18.74 -12.33 8.50
N VAL A 164 -18.00 -11.69 9.42
CA VAL A 164 -18.54 -11.25 10.71
C VAL A 164 -19.63 -10.20 10.53
N LEU A 165 -19.45 -9.24 9.62
CA LEU A 165 -20.44 -8.18 9.37
C LEU A 165 -21.75 -8.72 8.76
N HIS A 166 -21.68 -9.82 8.01
CA HIS A 166 -22.82 -10.45 7.35
C HIS A 166 -23.35 -11.70 8.07
N ASP A 167 -22.94 -11.95 9.32
CA ASP A 167 -23.35 -13.12 10.10
C ASP A 167 -23.10 -14.47 9.37
N LEU A 168 -22.01 -14.52 8.60
CA LEU A 168 -21.57 -15.71 7.87
C LEU A 168 -20.58 -16.53 8.72
N PRO A 169 -20.49 -17.86 8.52
CA PRO A 169 -19.42 -18.64 9.13
C PRO A 169 -18.05 -18.05 8.75
N PRO A 170 -17.07 -18.06 9.67
CA PRO A 170 -15.74 -17.56 9.36
C PRO A 170 -15.20 -18.33 8.13
N PRO A 171 -14.56 -17.63 7.19
CA PRO A 171 -14.05 -18.27 5.99
C PRO A 171 -13.06 -19.34 6.44
N ASP A 172 -13.30 -20.58 6.01
CA ASP A 172 -12.40 -21.65 6.35
C ASP A 172 -11.02 -21.28 5.76
N THR A 173 -9.97 -21.35 6.58
CA THR A 173 -8.59 -21.07 6.16
C THR A 173 -7.78 -22.36 6.01
N THR A 174 -8.42 -23.53 6.24
CA THR A 174 -7.78 -24.84 6.17
C THR A 174 -7.88 -25.45 4.76
N VAL A 175 -6.84 -26.18 4.38
CA VAL A 175 -6.41 -26.59 3.02
C VAL A 175 -7.35 -27.61 2.32
N ARG A 176 -8.62 -27.76 2.71
CA ARG A 176 -9.50 -28.81 2.15
C ARG A 176 -10.36 -28.32 0.98
N ARG A 177 -10.14 -28.97 -0.18
CA ARG A 177 -10.89 -28.92 -1.46
C ARG A 177 -12.34 -28.43 -1.30
N ARG A 178 -12.64 -27.22 -1.77
CA ARG A 178 -13.96 -26.58 -1.66
C ARG A 178 -14.78 -26.70 -2.94
N GLN A 179 -16.10 -26.90 -2.79
CA GLN A 179 -17.06 -26.84 -3.88
C GLN A 179 -17.42 -25.36 -4.17
N GLY A 180 -17.53 -25.01 -5.45
CA GLY A 180 -17.85 -23.67 -5.92
C GLY A 180 -19.26 -23.18 -5.58
N TYR A 181 -19.53 -21.91 -5.86
CA TYR A 181 -20.84 -21.27 -5.66
C TYR A 181 -21.93 -21.95 -6.50
N ARG A 182 -23.01 -22.42 -5.86
CA ARG A 182 -24.18 -22.99 -6.54
C ARG A 182 -25.32 -21.98 -6.45
N HIS A 183 -25.77 -21.48 -7.60
CA HIS A 183 -26.95 -20.63 -7.69
C HIS A 183 -28.15 -21.38 -7.09
N LEU A 184 -28.80 -20.80 -6.08
CA LEU A 184 -30.11 -21.29 -5.64
C LEU A 184 -31.09 -20.88 -6.72
N GLU A 185 -31.47 -21.82 -7.60
CA GLU A 185 -32.61 -21.64 -8.49
C GLU A 185 -33.87 -21.49 -7.62
N ASP A 186 -34.76 -20.57 -8.02
CA ASP A 186 -36.03 -20.31 -7.38
C ASP A 186 -36.81 -21.61 -7.20
N GLN A 187 -37.07 -22.01 -5.95
CA GLN A 187 -37.89 -23.17 -5.62
C GLN A 187 -39.36 -22.87 -5.92
N GLU A 188 -39.80 -23.18 -7.13
CA GLU A 188 -41.18 -23.61 -7.38
C GLU A 188 -41.19 -25.15 -7.45
N GLU A 189 -41.84 -25.75 -6.45
CA GLU A 189 -42.47 -27.08 -6.39
C GLU A 189 -41.82 -28.25 -7.17
N ASP A 190 -41.09 -29.13 -6.46
CA ASP A 190 -41.38 -30.57 -6.52
C ASP A 190 -40.81 -31.30 -5.28
N ALA A 191 -41.72 -31.83 -4.45
CA ALA A 191 -41.40 -32.56 -3.23
C ALA A 191 -41.20 -34.05 -3.54
N GLY A 192 -39.96 -34.45 -3.86
CA GLY A 192 -39.54 -35.85 -3.94
C GLY A 192 -38.93 -36.33 -2.62
N MET A 193 -39.42 -37.48 -2.11
CA MET A 193 -39.11 -38.05 -0.79
C MET A 193 -37.61 -38.22 -0.45
N PRO A 194 -37.17 -38.02 0.82
CA PRO A 194 -35.79 -38.23 1.24
C PRO A 194 -35.44 -39.71 1.42
N ASP A 195 -34.24 -40.09 0.99
CA ASP A 195 -33.58 -41.39 1.25
C ASP A 195 -33.22 -41.52 2.75
N GLU A 196 -33.67 -42.61 3.36
CA GLU A 196 -33.72 -42.84 4.82
C GLU A 196 -32.40 -43.38 5.42
N SER A 197 -31.25 -43.17 4.76
CA SER A 197 -29.98 -43.83 5.12
C SER A 197 -28.83 -42.93 5.59
N ALA A 198 -29.08 -41.63 5.85
CA ALA A 198 -28.08 -40.74 6.47
C ALA A 198 -28.40 -40.50 7.96
N PRO A 199 -27.43 -40.64 8.89
CA PRO A 199 -27.66 -40.27 10.29
C PRO A 199 -27.97 -38.76 10.37
N PRO A 200 -28.87 -38.34 11.28
CA PRO A 200 -29.27 -36.96 11.37
C PRO A 200 -28.08 -36.11 11.86
N VAL A 201 -27.55 -35.26 10.99
CA VAL A 201 -26.65 -34.18 11.41
C VAL A 201 -27.54 -33.11 12.04
N THR A 202 -27.87 -33.30 13.32
CA THR A 202 -28.39 -32.22 14.16
C THR A 202 -27.23 -31.29 14.49
N SER A 203 -26.97 -30.31 13.63
CA SER A 203 -26.25 -29.09 14.00
C SER A 203 -27.24 -27.92 14.00
N SER A 204 -28.05 -27.86 15.05
CA SER A 204 -28.63 -26.61 15.52
C SER A 204 -27.48 -25.69 15.94
N HIS A 205 -26.86 -25.00 14.98
CA HIS A 205 -25.96 -23.90 15.28
C HIS A 205 -26.82 -22.71 15.70
N GLU A 206 -27.07 -22.60 17.00
CA GLU A 206 -27.40 -21.31 17.61
C GLU A 206 -26.28 -20.32 17.24
N VAL A 207 -26.65 -19.31 16.45
CA VAL A 207 -25.79 -18.17 16.14
C VAL A 207 -25.51 -17.44 17.46
N PRO A 208 -24.24 -17.28 17.91
CA PRO A 208 -23.97 -16.64 19.18
C PRO A 208 -24.46 -15.18 19.18
N ALA A 209 -25.13 -14.77 20.25
CA ALA A 209 -25.62 -13.39 20.46
C ALA A 209 -24.50 -12.33 20.36
N ASP A 210 -23.23 -12.75 20.43
CA ASP A 210 -22.04 -11.90 20.32
C ASP A 210 -21.87 -11.26 18.93
N GLN A 211 -22.37 -11.86 17.84
CA GLN A 211 -22.18 -11.35 16.47
C GLN A 211 -23.01 -10.10 16.15
N ALA A 212 -24.27 -10.03 16.61
CA ALA A 212 -25.14 -8.87 16.42
C ALA A 212 -24.72 -7.64 17.29
N VAL A 213 -24.04 -7.88 18.41
CA VAL A 213 -23.52 -6.85 19.31
C VAL A 213 -22.31 -6.13 18.69
N VAL A 214 -21.42 -6.86 18.01
CA VAL A 214 -20.24 -6.32 17.30
C VAL A 214 -20.63 -5.29 16.22
N ALA A 215 -21.71 -5.52 15.47
CA ALA A 215 -22.14 -4.63 14.40
C ALA A 215 -22.71 -3.29 14.88
N ARG A 216 -23.40 -3.26 16.03
CA ARG A 216 -23.94 -2.03 16.63
C ARG A 216 -22.90 -1.26 17.43
N GLU A 217 -22.03 -1.95 18.16
CA GLU A 217 -20.96 -1.31 18.94
C GLU A 217 -19.84 -0.76 18.05
N GLY A 218 -19.51 -1.44 16.95
CA GLY A 218 -18.51 -0.98 15.99
C GLY A 218 -18.84 0.37 15.33
N TRP A 219 -20.12 0.68 15.10
CA TRP A 219 -20.55 1.99 14.58
C TRP A 219 -20.22 3.14 15.53
N ASN A 220 -20.48 2.94 16.82
CA ASN A 220 -20.21 3.96 17.84
C ASN A 220 -18.71 4.15 18.03
N GLU A 221 -17.93 3.06 18.05
CA GLU A 221 -16.48 3.12 18.12
C GLU A 221 -15.87 3.82 16.90
N LEU A 222 -16.36 3.53 15.70
CA LEU A 222 -15.89 4.18 14.47
C LEU A 222 -16.23 5.67 14.46
N ILE A 223 -17.48 6.06 14.70
CA ILE A 223 -17.90 7.47 14.72
C ILE A 223 -17.13 8.24 15.80
N TRP A 224 -16.98 7.65 16.98
CA TRP A 224 -16.27 8.29 18.08
C TRP A 224 -14.79 8.49 17.75
N SER A 225 -14.10 7.43 17.30
CA SER A 225 -12.68 7.52 16.94
C SER A 225 -12.44 8.45 15.76
N PHE A 226 -13.32 8.41 14.75
CA PHE A 226 -13.34 9.35 13.64
C PHE A 226 -13.52 10.80 14.11
N GLY A 227 -14.53 11.05 14.95
CA GLY A 227 -14.86 12.39 15.44
C GLY A 227 -13.75 12.98 16.29
N VAL A 228 -13.17 12.19 17.20
CA VAL A 228 -12.06 12.63 18.06
C VAL A 228 -10.80 12.93 17.23
N SER A 229 -10.44 12.03 16.30
CA SER A 229 -9.30 12.26 15.41
C SER A 229 -9.49 13.49 14.54
N GLY A 230 -10.65 13.62 13.89
CA GLY A 230 -10.98 14.78 13.07
C GLY A 230 -11.01 16.09 13.86
N ALA A 231 -11.60 16.11 15.05
CA ALA A 231 -11.61 17.28 15.91
C ALA A 231 -10.19 17.69 16.34
N MET A 232 -9.33 16.71 16.64
CA MET A 232 -7.94 16.95 16.98
C MET A 232 -7.14 17.52 15.81
N THR A 233 -7.31 16.97 14.60
CA THR A 233 -6.67 17.47 13.37
C THR A 233 -7.13 18.90 13.05
N LEU A 234 -8.43 19.18 13.17
CA LEU A 234 -8.96 20.52 12.92
C LEU A 234 -8.45 21.53 13.96
N SER A 235 -8.37 21.10 15.22
CA SER A 235 -7.78 21.91 16.30
C SER A 235 -6.31 22.20 16.03
N ALA A 236 -5.53 21.21 15.57
CA ALA A 236 -4.13 21.38 15.22
C ALA A 236 -3.91 22.30 14.01
N TYR A 237 -4.87 22.35 13.08
CA TYR A 237 -4.82 23.32 11.98
C TYR A 237 -4.93 24.77 12.47
N PHE A 238 -5.87 25.05 13.37
CA PHE A 238 -6.06 26.40 13.91
C PHE A 238 -5.04 26.77 14.99
N PHE A 239 -4.55 25.77 15.74
CA PHE A 239 -3.60 25.89 16.83
C PHE A 239 -2.43 24.90 16.62
N PRO A 240 -1.44 25.24 15.78
CA PRO A 240 -0.35 24.32 15.40
C PRO A 240 0.45 23.75 16.57
N VAL A 241 0.48 24.43 17.73
CA VAL A 241 1.15 23.97 18.96
C VAL A 241 0.67 22.58 19.40
N VAL A 242 -0.58 22.21 19.12
CA VAL A 242 -1.15 20.89 19.45
C VAL A 242 -0.35 19.76 18.82
N PHE A 243 0.22 19.98 17.64
CA PHE A 243 0.99 18.99 16.87
C PHE A 243 2.52 19.19 16.94
N SER A 244 2.99 20.22 17.66
CA SER A 244 4.40 20.61 17.76
C SER A 244 4.86 20.68 19.22
N ILE A 245 4.64 19.60 19.98
CA ILE A 245 5.00 19.53 21.40
C ILE A 245 6.52 19.28 21.55
N PRO A 246 7.30 20.14 22.24
CA PRO A 246 8.73 19.93 22.41
C PRO A 246 9.04 18.85 23.46
N LEU A 247 9.61 17.70 23.06
CA LEU A 247 9.82 16.56 23.98
C LEU A 247 10.94 16.76 25.00
N PHE A 248 11.91 17.62 24.70
CA PHE A 248 13.10 17.84 25.54
C PHE A 248 13.49 19.32 25.60
N GLY A 249 12.47 20.19 25.65
CA GLY A 249 12.65 21.64 25.61
C GLY A 249 12.80 22.21 24.20
N ASN A 250 12.76 23.54 24.10
CA ASN A 250 12.67 24.25 22.82
C ASN A 250 13.92 24.10 21.96
N TYR A 251 15.10 23.93 22.57
CA TYR A 251 16.36 23.80 21.84
C TYR A 251 16.43 22.50 21.03
N LEU A 252 16.17 21.35 21.66
CA LEU A 252 16.18 20.06 20.97
C LEU A 252 15.03 19.93 19.96
N ALA A 253 13.88 20.54 20.24
CA ALA A 253 12.79 20.59 19.28
C ALA A 253 13.20 21.38 18.02
N LYS A 254 13.68 22.62 18.19
CA LYS A 254 14.03 23.50 17.07
C LYS A 254 15.25 23.03 16.27
N GLU A 255 16.36 22.76 16.97
CA GLU A 255 17.64 22.50 16.33
C GLU A 255 17.82 21.03 15.93
N TRP A 256 17.10 20.11 16.59
CA TRP A 256 17.27 18.66 16.40
C TRP A 256 15.98 17.92 16.01
N LEU A 257 14.89 18.65 15.77
CA LEU A 257 13.61 18.12 15.30
C LEU A 257 12.95 17.11 16.27
N TRP A 258 13.28 17.18 17.56
CA TRP A 258 12.66 16.35 18.61
C TRP A 258 11.32 16.94 19.09
N PHE A 259 10.34 16.88 18.19
CA PHE A 259 8.94 17.16 18.49
C PHE A 259 8.17 15.88 18.81
N PHE A 260 7.02 16.02 19.44
CA PHE A 260 5.96 15.02 19.49
C PHE A 260 4.72 15.55 18.80
N THR A 261 4.25 14.79 17.82
CA THR A 261 2.99 15.06 17.14
C THR A 261 1.99 14.01 17.62
N PRO A 262 1.09 14.34 18.57
CA PRO A 262 0.09 13.43 19.09
C PRO A 262 -1.06 13.16 18.11
N SER A 263 -0.75 12.91 16.82
CA SER A 263 -1.76 12.58 15.83
C SER A 263 -2.33 11.18 16.11
N LEU A 264 -3.65 11.12 16.26
CA LEU A 264 -4.36 9.86 16.43
C LEU A 264 -4.29 9.01 15.16
N SER A 265 -4.18 9.61 13.97
CA SER A 265 -3.92 8.85 12.74
C SER A 265 -2.63 8.05 12.83
N TYR A 266 -1.52 8.63 13.31
CA TYR A 266 -0.28 7.87 13.49
C TYR A 266 -0.41 6.79 14.57
N VAL A 267 -1.19 7.03 15.63
CA VAL A 267 -1.52 5.97 16.61
C VAL A 267 -2.30 4.84 15.92
N GLY A 268 -3.31 5.15 15.12
CA GLY A 268 -4.08 4.19 14.32
C GLY A 268 -3.20 3.40 13.36
N GLN A 269 -2.27 4.06 12.66
CA GLN A 269 -1.26 3.40 11.83
C GLN A 269 -0.39 2.45 12.65
N GLY A 270 0.03 2.86 13.84
CA GLY A 270 0.80 2.02 14.76
C GLY A 270 0.06 0.75 15.18
N ILE A 271 -1.24 0.86 15.46
CA ILE A 271 -2.12 -0.28 15.76
C ILE A 271 -2.18 -1.23 14.55
N ILE A 272 -2.38 -0.68 13.35
CA ILE A 272 -2.49 -1.46 12.11
C ILE A 272 -1.16 -2.15 11.77
N MET A 273 -0.03 -1.46 11.93
CA MET A 273 1.33 -1.98 11.64
C MET A 273 1.80 -3.03 12.66
N GLY A 274 1.22 -3.02 13.87
CA GLY A 274 1.56 -3.91 14.96
C GLY A 274 2.84 -3.55 15.72
N PHE A 275 2.94 -4.09 16.94
CA PHE A 275 4.06 -3.80 17.85
C PHE A 275 5.47 -4.10 17.30
N PRO A 276 5.75 -5.25 16.64
CA PRO A 276 7.11 -5.55 16.19
C PRO A 276 7.65 -4.60 15.11
N THR A 277 6.76 -4.10 14.25
CA THR A 277 7.11 -3.14 13.19
C THR A 277 7.40 -1.77 13.79
N THR A 278 6.54 -1.32 14.71
CA THR A 278 6.65 0.01 15.32
C THR A 278 7.85 0.13 16.27
N ILE A 279 8.21 -0.94 16.99
CA ILE A 279 9.43 -0.99 17.80
C ILE A 279 10.69 -0.97 16.91
N SER A 280 10.71 -1.73 15.80
CA SER A 280 11.83 -1.71 14.85
C SER A 280 12.05 -0.30 14.28
N MET A 281 10.96 0.37 13.92
CA MET A 281 11.00 1.75 13.42
C MET A 281 11.47 2.75 14.48
N ASN A 282 11.06 2.60 15.75
CA ASN A 282 11.57 3.46 16.82
C ASN A 282 13.03 3.21 17.16
N LEU A 283 13.49 1.96 17.15
CA LEU A 283 14.91 1.65 17.29
C LEU A 283 15.72 2.34 16.19
N GLY A 284 15.23 2.30 14.95
CA GLY A 284 15.80 3.04 13.83
C GLY A 284 15.85 4.54 14.10
N MET A 285 14.74 5.13 14.54
CA MET A 285 14.66 6.54 14.90
C MET A 285 15.68 6.91 16.00
N VAL A 286 15.79 6.12 17.07
CA VAL A 286 16.76 6.39 18.15
C VAL A 286 18.20 6.33 17.62
N VAL A 287 18.55 5.30 16.85
CA VAL A 287 19.89 5.18 16.29
C VAL A 287 20.19 6.31 15.30
N GLY A 288 19.27 6.62 14.39
CA GLY A 288 19.45 7.69 13.40
C GLY A 288 19.49 9.09 14.03
N TRP A 289 18.48 9.44 14.82
CA TRP A 289 18.28 10.81 15.31
C TRP A 289 18.92 11.10 16.67
N ALA A 290 19.00 10.13 17.58
CA ALA A 290 19.59 10.36 18.91
C ALA A 290 21.10 10.12 18.93
N ILE A 291 21.62 9.25 18.05
CA ILE A 291 23.02 8.83 18.06
C ILE A 291 23.76 9.39 16.83
N LEU A 292 23.36 8.96 15.62
CA LEU A 292 24.13 9.24 14.41
C LEU A 292 24.01 10.69 13.95
N SER A 293 22.84 11.31 14.08
CA SER A 293 22.63 12.71 13.72
C SER A 293 23.53 13.64 14.56
N PRO A 294 23.52 13.60 15.92
CA PRO A 294 24.46 14.37 16.74
C PRO A 294 25.93 14.06 16.46
N LEU A 295 26.27 12.79 16.27
CA LEU A 295 27.63 12.38 15.95
C LEU A 295 28.11 13.02 14.64
N SER A 296 27.30 12.96 13.57
CA SER A 296 27.66 13.51 12.26
C SER A 296 27.87 15.03 12.30
N LYS A 297 27.08 15.74 13.12
CA LYS A 297 27.19 17.19 13.31
C LYS A 297 28.42 17.55 14.16
N PHE A 298 28.66 16.83 15.25
CA PHE A 298 29.79 17.06 16.16
C PHE A 298 31.13 16.79 15.48
N MET A 299 31.21 15.76 14.65
CA MET A 299 32.41 15.40 13.88
C MET A 299 32.64 16.29 12.65
N GLY A 300 31.71 17.20 12.34
CA GLY A 300 31.82 18.12 11.21
C GLY A 300 31.46 17.53 9.83
N TRP A 301 31.01 16.27 9.78
CA TRP A 301 30.64 15.59 8.52
C TRP A 301 29.35 16.14 7.89
N ALA A 302 28.48 16.75 8.71
CA ALA A 302 27.22 17.34 8.29
C ALA A 302 27.08 18.78 8.85
N PRO A 303 27.75 19.78 8.24
CA PRO A 303 27.87 21.13 8.82
C PRO A 303 26.60 21.97 8.71
N GLY A 304 25.64 21.62 7.84
CA GLY A 304 24.40 22.37 7.65
C GLY A 304 23.37 22.20 8.77
N PRO A 305 22.24 22.93 8.73
CA PRO A 305 21.13 22.75 9.68
C PRO A 305 20.69 21.30 9.75
N VAL A 306 20.33 20.78 10.93
CA VAL A 306 20.03 19.34 11.11
C VAL A 306 18.95 18.86 10.15
N GLY A 307 17.92 19.67 9.91
CA GLY A 307 16.81 19.33 9.01
C GLY A 307 17.11 19.40 7.51
N ASP A 308 18.27 19.94 7.11
CA ASP A 308 18.66 20.06 5.71
C ASP A 308 19.00 18.68 5.11
N MET A 309 18.50 18.43 3.90
CA MET A 309 18.67 17.18 3.17
C MET A 309 19.97 17.16 2.35
N SER A 310 20.60 18.32 2.12
CA SER A 310 21.81 18.41 1.30
C SER A 310 23.09 18.30 2.12
N ASN A 311 23.26 19.15 3.13
CA ASN A 311 24.48 19.23 3.96
C ASN A 311 24.20 19.06 5.47
N GLY A 312 22.94 18.78 5.83
CA GLY A 312 22.50 18.59 7.21
C GLY A 312 22.59 17.15 7.69
N ALA A 313 22.46 16.96 9.00
CA ALA A 313 22.54 15.64 9.62
C ALA A 313 21.42 14.70 9.14
N ARG A 314 20.23 15.23 8.82
CA ARG A 314 19.12 14.47 8.21
C ARG A 314 19.51 13.91 6.84
N GLY A 315 20.14 14.71 5.98
CA GLY A 315 20.69 14.24 4.70
C GLY A 315 21.80 13.20 4.88
N TRP A 316 22.64 13.34 5.90
CA TRP A 316 23.71 12.40 6.19
C TRP A 316 23.18 11.01 6.60
N ILE A 317 22.22 10.95 7.54
CA ILE A 317 21.63 9.67 7.98
C ILE A 317 20.77 9.01 6.89
N LEU A 318 20.24 9.76 5.92
CA LEU A 318 19.48 9.21 4.80
C LEU A 318 20.29 8.18 4.00
N TRP A 319 21.60 8.38 3.83
CA TRP A 319 22.46 7.44 3.11
C TRP A 319 22.55 6.08 3.80
N ILE A 320 22.65 6.09 5.13
CA ILE A 320 22.66 4.88 5.94
C ILE A 320 21.32 4.16 5.81
N SER A 321 20.22 4.89 5.91
CA SER A 321 18.87 4.39 5.67
C SER A 321 18.75 3.72 4.31
N LEU A 322 19.23 4.38 3.25
CA LEU A 322 19.18 3.86 1.89
C LEU A 322 19.94 2.54 1.75
N GLY A 323 21.15 2.45 2.32
CA GLY A 323 21.91 1.21 2.36
C GLY A 323 21.16 0.07 3.04
N ILE A 324 20.58 0.32 4.21
CA ILE A 324 19.76 -0.66 4.94
C ILE A 324 18.57 -1.12 4.08
N MET A 325 17.84 -0.19 3.46
CA MET A 325 16.69 -0.54 2.61
C MET A 325 17.10 -1.40 1.41
N CYS A 326 18.18 -1.04 0.72
CA CYS A 326 18.69 -1.82 -0.41
C CYS A 326 19.14 -3.21 0.02
N ALA A 327 19.90 -3.32 1.10
CA ALA A 327 20.40 -4.60 1.60
C ALA A 327 19.26 -5.52 2.09
N ASP A 328 18.34 -4.99 2.90
CA ASP A 328 17.19 -5.76 3.41
C ASP A 328 16.28 -6.21 2.25
N SER A 329 16.03 -5.34 1.27
CA SER A 329 15.20 -5.70 0.11
C SER A 329 15.87 -6.77 -0.75
N LEU A 330 17.17 -6.64 -1.05
CA LEU A 330 17.89 -7.63 -1.85
C LEU A 330 17.94 -9.00 -1.15
N VAL A 331 18.24 -9.03 0.15
CA VAL A 331 18.36 -10.29 0.90
C VAL A 331 17.01 -10.95 1.17
N SER A 332 15.96 -10.18 1.47
CA SER A 332 14.63 -10.75 1.69
C SER A 332 13.99 -11.30 0.40
N LEU A 333 14.26 -10.67 -0.74
CA LEU A 333 13.77 -11.11 -2.06
C LEU A 333 14.56 -12.28 -2.63
N LEU A 334 15.85 -12.43 -2.26
CA LEU A 334 16.73 -13.44 -2.86
C LEU A 334 16.21 -14.88 -2.75
N PRO A 335 15.74 -15.38 -1.59
CA PRO A 335 15.23 -16.75 -1.51
C PRO A 335 13.96 -16.98 -2.34
N VAL A 336 13.08 -15.99 -2.43
CA VAL A 336 11.87 -16.05 -3.28
C VAL A 336 12.26 -16.06 -4.76
N ALA A 337 13.24 -15.24 -5.15
CA ALA A 337 13.75 -15.21 -6.51
C ALA A 337 14.45 -16.53 -6.90
N LEU A 338 15.24 -17.12 -6.00
CA LEU A 338 15.94 -18.39 -6.26
C LEU A 338 14.95 -19.55 -6.41
N GLU A 339 13.95 -19.64 -5.54
CA GLU A 339 12.89 -20.66 -5.67
C GLU A 339 12.14 -20.53 -6.98
N TYR A 340 11.79 -19.30 -7.36
CA TYR A 340 11.14 -19.05 -8.64
C TYR A 340 12.00 -19.49 -9.83
N ILE A 341 13.30 -19.18 -9.81
CA ILE A 341 14.24 -19.61 -10.86
C ILE A 341 14.35 -21.15 -10.88
N GLU A 342 14.42 -21.80 -9.72
CA GLU A 342 14.46 -23.26 -9.63
C GLU A 342 13.18 -23.90 -10.19
N ASP A 343 12.01 -23.39 -9.82
CA ASP A 343 10.72 -23.87 -10.31
C ASP A 343 10.55 -23.63 -11.81
N ALA A 344 11.00 -22.48 -12.33
CA ALA A 344 11.00 -22.20 -13.77
C ALA A 344 11.94 -23.14 -14.56
N LEU A 345 13.03 -23.61 -13.95
CA LEU A 345 13.98 -24.55 -14.57
C LEU A 345 13.60 -26.03 -14.40
N ARG A 346 12.69 -26.38 -13.47
CA ARG A 346 12.24 -27.75 -13.22
C ARG A 346 11.65 -28.46 -14.45
N PRO A 347 10.76 -27.84 -15.26
CA PRO A 347 10.21 -28.45 -16.48
C PRO A 347 11.27 -28.74 -17.56
N TRP A 348 12.39 -28.01 -17.54
CA TRP A 348 13.49 -28.23 -18.47
C TRP A 348 14.41 -29.38 -18.02
N ARG A 349 14.42 -29.70 -16.72
CA ARG A 349 15.20 -30.80 -16.13
C ARG A 349 14.44 -32.14 -16.05
N ARG A 350 13.12 -32.12 -15.89
CA ARG A 350 12.25 -33.31 -15.99
C ARG A 350 11.61 -33.29 -17.37
N GLY A 351 11.99 -34.22 -18.25
CA GLY A 351 11.51 -34.28 -19.64
C GLY A 351 9.98 -34.10 -19.77
N TYR A 352 9.57 -33.56 -20.93
CA TYR A 352 8.26 -33.03 -21.34
C TYR A 352 6.99 -33.88 -21.03
N SER A 353 7.10 -35.08 -20.47
CA SER A 353 5.98 -36.03 -20.32
C SER A 353 4.99 -35.71 -19.19
N ASN A 354 5.32 -34.86 -18.21
CA ASN A 354 4.45 -34.60 -17.04
C ASN A 354 3.68 -33.26 -17.09
N ILE A 355 3.91 -32.41 -18.10
CA ILE A 355 3.28 -31.08 -18.19
C ILE A 355 1.77 -31.18 -18.53
N SER A 356 1.37 -32.22 -19.27
CA SER A 356 -0.05 -32.46 -19.61
C SER A 356 -0.88 -32.93 -18.41
N GLU A 357 -0.31 -33.70 -17.49
CA GLU A 357 -1.00 -34.13 -16.26
C GLU A 357 -1.20 -32.98 -15.27
N ASP A 358 -0.22 -32.07 -15.12
CA ASP A 358 -0.35 -30.91 -14.24
C ASP A 358 -1.43 -29.93 -14.74
N HIS A 359 -1.47 -29.60 -16.04
CA HIS A 359 -2.55 -28.76 -16.58
C HIS A 359 -3.95 -29.35 -16.37
N THR A 360 -4.07 -30.68 -16.37
CA THR A 360 -5.34 -31.39 -16.13
C THR A 360 -5.71 -31.39 -14.64
N ARG A 361 -4.74 -31.48 -13.72
CA ARG A 361 -4.96 -31.33 -12.27
C ARG A 361 -5.37 -29.91 -11.88
N ILE A 362 -4.72 -28.91 -12.46
CA ILE A 362 -5.00 -27.51 -12.15
C ILE A 362 -6.43 -27.10 -12.57
N ARG A 363 -6.92 -27.60 -13.71
CA ARG A 363 -8.32 -27.41 -14.13
C ARG A 363 -9.33 -28.08 -13.17
N ASN A 364 -8.89 -29.09 -12.40
CA ASN A 364 -9.71 -29.76 -11.39
C ASN A 364 -9.64 -29.11 -9.99
N GLU A 365 -8.80 -28.09 -9.79
CA GLU A 365 -8.65 -27.34 -8.53
C GLU A 365 -9.23 -25.92 -8.57
N GLU A 366 -9.48 -25.35 -9.77
CA GLU A 366 -10.22 -24.09 -9.89
C GLU A 366 -11.68 -24.30 -9.43
N THR A 367 -12.06 -23.60 -8.37
CA THR A 367 -13.38 -23.74 -7.73
C THR A 367 -14.45 -22.86 -8.38
N GLU A 368 -14.05 -21.87 -9.18
CA GLU A 368 -14.95 -20.94 -9.85
C GLU A 368 -15.31 -21.40 -11.27
N THR A 369 -16.53 -21.08 -11.68
CA THR A 369 -17.03 -21.40 -13.03
C THR A 369 -16.34 -20.53 -14.09
N GLU A 370 -16.16 -21.06 -15.30
CA GLU A 370 -15.40 -20.38 -16.37
C GLU A 370 -15.96 -18.99 -16.75
N ASP A 371 -17.26 -18.76 -16.56
CA ASP A 371 -17.94 -17.49 -16.82
C ASP A 371 -17.60 -16.38 -15.81
N ARG A 372 -17.24 -16.77 -14.57
CA ARG A 372 -16.82 -15.87 -13.48
C ARG A 372 -15.32 -15.59 -13.48
N LEU A 373 -14.54 -16.26 -14.32
CA LEU A 373 -13.10 -16.04 -14.48
C LEU A 373 -12.82 -14.93 -15.51
N VAL A 374 -11.66 -14.29 -15.38
CA VAL A 374 -11.19 -13.33 -16.38
C VAL A 374 -10.71 -14.11 -17.62
N PRO A 375 -11.29 -13.86 -18.81
CA PRO A 375 -10.88 -14.59 -20.02
C PRO A 375 -9.41 -14.38 -20.35
N HIS A 376 -8.69 -15.45 -20.69
CA HIS A 376 -7.27 -15.38 -21.05
C HIS A 376 -7.00 -14.44 -22.24
N SER A 377 -7.94 -14.32 -23.17
CA SER A 377 -7.84 -13.37 -24.28
C SER A 377 -7.82 -11.91 -23.81
N TRP A 378 -8.54 -11.56 -22.74
CA TRP A 378 -8.54 -10.22 -22.15
C TRP A 378 -7.23 -9.94 -21.42
N VAL A 379 -6.68 -10.94 -20.73
CA VAL A 379 -5.37 -10.87 -20.07
C VAL A 379 -4.28 -10.54 -21.09
N VAL A 380 -4.16 -11.35 -22.14
CA VAL A 380 -3.10 -11.18 -23.16
C VAL A 380 -3.27 -9.86 -23.91
N SER A 381 -4.48 -9.56 -24.39
CA SER A 381 -4.73 -8.31 -25.13
C SER A 381 -4.52 -7.07 -24.25
N GLY A 382 -4.94 -7.12 -22.98
CA GLY A 382 -4.76 -6.04 -22.03
C GLY A 382 -3.31 -5.83 -21.58
N LEU A 383 -2.53 -6.89 -21.43
CA LEU A 383 -1.08 -6.80 -21.19
C LEU A 383 -0.37 -6.14 -22.39
N VAL A 384 -0.62 -6.61 -23.61
CA VAL A 384 -0.01 -6.03 -24.81
C VAL A 384 -0.43 -4.56 -24.97
N LEU A 385 -1.71 -4.25 -24.76
CA LEU A 385 -2.22 -2.88 -24.86
C LEU A 385 -1.65 -1.97 -23.76
N SER A 386 -1.61 -2.41 -22.51
CA SER A 386 -1.09 -1.60 -21.40
C SER A 386 0.42 -1.37 -21.51
N ILE A 387 1.21 -2.36 -21.93
CA ILE A 387 2.65 -2.19 -22.15
C ILE A 387 2.93 -1.26 -23.34
N SER A 388 2.23 -1.44 -24.45
CA SER A 388 2.42 -0.60 -25.65
C SER A 388 1.96 0.83 -25.41
N MET A 389 0.77 1.02 -24.83
CA MET A 389 0.25 2.33 -24.44
C MET A 389 1.15 2.97 -23.40
N GLY A 390 1.58 2.22 -22.38
CA GLY A 390 2.47 2.71 -21.34
C GLY A 390 3.81 3.18 -21.90
N THR A 391 4.41 2.39 -22.77
CA THR A 391 5.67 2.75 -23.46
C THR A 391 5.51 4.03 -24.28
N LEU A 392 4.41 4.15 -25.03
CA LEU A 392 4.11 5.35 -25.81
C LEU A 392 3.91 6.59 -24.94
N LEU A 393 3.11 6.48 -23.88
CA LEU A 393 2.79 7.60 -22.99
C LEU A 393 4.00 8.06 -22.18
N VAL A 394 4.82 7.15 -21.65
CA VAL A 394 6.07 7.51 -20.98
C VAL A 394 6.99 8.23 -21.95
N TRP A 395 7.10 7.76 -23.19
CA TRP A 395 7.91 8.46 -24.20
C TRP A 395 7.34 9.83 -24.57
N MET A 396 6.02 9.99 -24.65
CA MET A 396 5.40 11.30 -24.87
C MET A 396 5.65 12.27 -23.71
N VAL A 397 5.64 11.78 -22.47
CA VAL A 397 5.81 12.63 -21.27
C VAL A 397 7.27 12.95 -20.98
N PHE A 398 8.17 11.98 -21.14
CA PHE A 398 9.57 12.06 -20.70
C PHE A 398 10.61 11.82 -21.82
N GLY A 399 10.17 11.72 -23.09
CA GLY A 399 11.08 11.48 -24.21
C GLY A 399 12.08 12.62 -24.43
N ALA A 400 11.69 13.86 -24.12
CA ALA A 400 12.57 15.02 -24.13
C ALA A 400 13.69 14.93 -23.08
N GLU A 401 13.43 14.25 -21.97
CA GLU A 401 14.36 14.04 -20.84
C GLU A 401 15.30 12.83 -21.07
N GLY A 402 15.34 12.32 -22.31
CA GLY A 402 16.23 11.24 -22.72
C GLY A 402 15.72 9.82 -22.41
N ILE A 403 14.45 9.65 -22.04
CA ILE A 403 13.85 8.31 -21.91
C ILE A 403 13.59 7.72 -23.30
N ARG A 404 14.25 6.59 -23.57
CA ARG A 404 14.08 5.86 -24.83
C ARG A 404 12.94 4.84 -24.71
N PRO A 405 12.08 4.66 -25.73
CA PRO A 405 10.95 3.72 -25.66
C PRO A 405 11.34 2.28 -25.29
N TRP A 406 12.48 1.80 -25.79
CA TRP A 406 12.97 0.46 -25.46
C TRP A 406 13.32 0.32 -23.97
N ALA A 407 13.77 1.39 -23.31
CA ALA A 407 14.09 1.37 -21.89
C ALA A 407 12.81 1.24 -21.06
N THR A 408 11.75 1.96 -21.44
CA THR A 408 10.42 1.79 -20.82
C THR A 408 9.86 0.39 -21.04
N LEU A 409 9.99 -0.17 -22.24
CA LEU A 409 9.56 -1.54 -22.53
C LEU A 409 10.28 -2.55 -21.64
N LEU A 410 11.60 -2.43 -21.48
CA LEU A 410 12.37 -3.24 -20.53
C LEU A 410 11.92 -3.02 -19.09
N GLY A 411 11.52 -1.80 -18.73
CA GLY A 411 10.98 -1.45 -17.42
C GLY A 411 9.69 -2.21 -17.11
N PHE A 412 8.77 -2.32 -18.07
CA PHE A 412 7.57 -3.15 -17.92
C PHE A 412 7.89 -4.64 -17.81
N ILE A 413 8.83 -5.15 -18.61
CA ILE A 413 9.26 -6.55 -18.54
C ILE A 413 9.84 -6.86 -17.16
N LEU A 414 10.77 -6.02 -16.68
CA LEU A 414 11.34 -6.15 -15.36
C LEU A 414 10.28 -6.01 -14.26
N GLY A 415 9.38 -5.03 -14.39
CA GLY A 415 8.26 -4.83 -13.49
C GLY A 415 7.37 -6.06 -13.39
N GLY A 416 7.12 -6.76 -14.49
CA GLY A 416 6.38 -8.02 -14.50
C GLY A 416 7.07 -9.13 -13.71
N LEU A 417 8.38 -9.31 -13.92
CA LEU A 417 9.18 -10.27 -13.16
C LEU A 417 9.19 -9.93 -11.66
N LEU A 418 9.40 -8.66 -11.32
CA LEU A 418 9.41 -8.19 -9.94
C LEU A 418 8.03 -8.27 -9.27
N SER A 419 6.95 -8.12 -10.03
CA SER A 419 5.58 -8.26 -9.52
C SER A 419 5.28 -9.69 -9.08
N VAL A 420 5.78 -10.71 -9.80
CA VAL A 420 5.63 -12.13 -9.40
C VAL A 420 6.26 -12.36 -8.02
N ILE A 421 7.50 -11.88 -7.85
CA ILE A 421 8.25 -12.01 -6.59
C ILE A 421 7.56 -11.22 -5.47
N GLY A 422 7.13 -9.99 -5.77
CA GLY A 422 6.45 -9.10 -4.83
C GLY A 422 5.12 -9.65 -4.33
N VAL A 423 4.29 -10.19 -5.23
CA VAL A 423 3.00 -10.81 -4.90
C VAL A 423 3.18 -12.04 -4.01
N ARG A 424 4.20 -12.88 -4.27
CA ARG A 424 4.46 -14.05 -3.45
C ARG A 424 4.93 -13.65 -2.04
N ALA A 425 5.85 -12.69 -1.95
CA ALA A 425 6.27 -12.12 -0.68
C ALA A 425 5.09 -11.50 0.11
N LEU A 426 4.20 -10.79 -0.59
CA LEU A 426 2.96 -10.24 -0.04
C LEU A 426 2.03 -11.35 0.48
N GLY A 427 1.88 -12.44 -0.28
CA GLY A 427 1.07 -13.59 0.10
C GLY A 427 1.57 -14.32 1.34
N GLU A 428 2.89 -14.37 1.57
CA GLU A 428 3.50 -15.03 2.72
C GLU A 428 3.60 -14.12 3.96
N THR A 429 3.87 -12.83 3.76
CA THR A 429 4.30 -11.92 4.85
C THR A 429 3.40 -10.71 5.08
N ASP A 430 2.36 -10.53 4.25
CA ASP A 430 1.47 -9.36 4.23
C ASP A 430 2.14 -8.03 3.89
N LEU A 431 3.41 -8.06 3.46
CA LEU A 431 4.17 -6.88 3.08
C LEU A 431 4.54 -6.98 1.61
N ASN A 432 4.07 -6.02 0.81
CA ASN A 432 4.51 -5.86 -0.56
C ASN A 432 5.79 -5.00 -0.54
N PRO A 433 6.97 -5.54 -0.86
CA PRO A 433 8.24 -4.82 -0.72
C PRO A 433 8.47 -3.84 -1.88
N VAL A 434 7.46 -3.03 -2.21
CA VAL A 434 7.41 -2.26 -3.48
C VAL A 434 8.53 -1.22 -3.57
N SER A 435 8.82 -0.59 -2.43
CA SER A 435 9.97 0.31 -2.30
C SER A 435 11.30 -0.39 -2.57
N GLY A 436 11.40 -1.69 -2.25
CA GLY A 436 12.56 -2.53 -2.56
C GLY A 436 12.63 -2.92 -4.03
N LEU A 437 11.50 -3.34 -4.61
CA LEU A 437 11.39 -3.69 -6.04
C LEU A 437 11.74 -2.49 -6.93
N GLY A 438 11.29 -1.29 -6.58
CA GLY A 438 11.67 -0.05 -7.25
C GLY A 438 13.18 0.19 -7.24
N LYS A 439 13.86 -0.05 -6.11
CA LYS A 439 15.32 0.09 -5.98
C LYS A 439 16.10 -0.96 -6.76
N VAL A 440 15.61 -2.21 -6.80
CA VAL A 440 16.17 -3.25 -7.67
C VAL A 440 16.11 -2.83 -9.14
N SER A 441 14.99 -2.22 -9.56
CA SER A 441 14.87 -1.64 -10.89
C SER A 441 15.83 -0.46 -11.11
N GLN A 442 15.97 0.46 -10.14
CA GLN A 442 16.97 1.54 -10.22
C GLN A 442 18.41 1.00 -10.39
N LEU A 443 18.79 -0.05 -9.68
CA LEU A 443 20.10 -0.69 -9.84
C LEU A 443 20.30 -1.26 -11.25
N PHE A 444 19.28 -1.91 -11.80
CA PHE A 444 19.32 -2.45 -13.16
C PHE A 444 19.44 -1.35 -14.22
N PHE A 445 18.66 -0.27 -14.09
CA PHE A 445 18.68 0.83 -15.05
C PHE A 445 19.92 1.72 -14.94
N ALA A 446 20.61 1.73 -13.80
CA ALA A 446 21.92 2.36 -13.70
C ALA A 446 22.96 1.69 -14.60
N TRP A 447 22.85 0.39 -14.84
CA TRP A 447 23.74 -0.34 -15.75
C TRP A 447 23.31 -0.21 -17.22
N ILE A 448 22.01 -0.23 -17.49
CA ILE A 448 21.47 -0.19 -18.85
C ILE A 448 21.51 1.20 -19.47
N GLN A 449 21.19 2.24 -18.69
CA GLN A 449 21.19 3.62 -19.14
C GLN A 449 22.00 4.49 -18.14
N PRO A 450 23.33 4.28 -18.08
CA PRO A 450 24.19 4.97 -17.13
C PRO A 450 24.14 6.48 -17.37
N GLY A 451 24.24 7.28 -16.31
CA GLY A 451 24.22 8.74 -16.41
C GLY A 451 22.83 9.38 -16.34
N ASN A 452 21.77 8.68 -16.76
CA ASN A 452 20.43 9.29 -16.88
C ASN A 452 19.59 9.07 -15.60
N ILE A 453 19.57 10.09 -14.72
CA ILE A 453 18.80 10.08 -13.47
C ILE A 453 17.30 9.96 -13.72
N VAL A 454 16.75 10.68 -14.70
CA VAL A 454 15.31 10.70 -14.98
C VAL A 454 14.84 9.31 -15.43
N ALA A 455 15.57 8.69 -16.37
CA ALA A 455 15.29 7.34 -16.83
C ALA A 455 15.38 6.31 -15.70
N ASN A 456 16.36 6.46 -14.79
CA ASN A 456 16.52 5.61 -13.62
C ASN A 456 15.29 5.67 -12.70
N ILE A 457 14.86 6.89 -12.34
CA ILE A 457 13.70 7.13 -11.47
C ILE A 457 12.41 6.62 -12.12
N ILE A 458 12.18 6.95 -13.39
CA ILE A 458 10.95 6.56 -14.11
C ILE A 458 10.87 5.05 -14.31
N ALA A 459 11.96 4.39 -14.70
CA ALA A 459 11.96 2.94 -14.88
C ALA A 459 11.79 2.18 -13.56
N GLY A 460 12.36 2.70 -12.47
CA GLY A 460 12.06 2.21 -11.13
C GLY A 460 10.58 2.40 -10.77
N GLY A 461 10.00 3.53 -11.13
CA GLY A 461 8.59 3.80 -10.89
C GLY A 461 7.61 2.93 -11.69
N VAL A 462 7.93 2.58 -12.93
CA VAL A 462 7.14 1.62 -13.72
C VAL A 462 7.11 0.24 -13.04
N ALA A 463 8.26 -0.21 -12.53
CA ALA A 463 8.35 -1.48 -11.81
C ALA A 463 7.60 -1.44 -10.47
N GLU A 464 7.73 -0.35 -9.72
CA GLU A 464 6.99 -0.12 -8.47
C GLU A 464 5.47 -0.18 -8.72
N ALA A 465 4.98 0.55 -9.73
CA ALA A 465 3.57 0.62 -10.06
C ALA A 465 2.98 -0.74 -10.43
N GLY A 466 3.69 -1.51 -11.25
CA GLY A 466 3.27 -2.86 -11.65
C GLY A 466 3.12 -3.79 -10.45
N ALA A 467 4.13 -3.81 -9.58
CA ALA A 467 4.13 -4.66 -8.40
C ALA A 467 3.10 -4.23 -7.34
N GLN A 468 2.88 -2.93 -7.18
CA GLN A 468 1.84 -2.41 -6.28
C GLN A 468 0.44 -2.80 -6.77
N GLN A 469 0.11 -2.55 -8.04
CA GLN A 469 -1.22 -2.86 -8.60
C GLN A 469 -1.52 -4.36 -8.62
N ALA A 470 -0.52 -5.18 -8.98
CA ALA A 470 -0.66 -6.64 -8.92
C ALA A 470 -0.87 -7.10 -7.47
N GLY A 471 -0.09 -6.57 -6.52
CA GLY A 471 -0.22 -6.89 -5.10
C GLY A 471 -1.57 -6.50 -4.49
N ASP A 472 -2.04 -5.28 -4.76
CA ASP A 472 -3.32 -4.78 -4.27
C ASP A 472 -4.46 -5.69 -4.73
N LEU A 473 -4.52 -5.98 -6.04
CA LEU A 473 -5.56 -6.85 -6.59
C LEU A 473 -5.42 -8.31 -6.11
N MET A 474 -4.24 -8.79 -5.75
CA MET A 474 -4.08 -10.15 -5.18
C MET A 474 -4.65 -10.27 -3.77
N GLN A 475 -4.47 -9.25 -2.93
CA GLN A 475 -5.10 -9.21 -1.60
C GLN A 475 -6.62 -9.21 -1.73
N ASP A 476 -7.13 -8.40 -2.66
CA ASP A 476 -8.55 -8.33 -2.96
C ASP A 476 -9.08 -9.67 -3.49
N LEU A 477 -8.40 -10.27 -4.46
CA LEU A 477 -8.78 -11.57 -5.02
C LEU A 477 -8.71 -12.68 -3.98
N LYS A 478 -7.85 -12.58 -2.96
CA LYS A 478 -7.90 -13.49 -1.80
C LYS A 478 -9.17 -13.28 -1.02
N THR A 479 -9.53 -12.03 -0.70
CA THR A 479 -10.79 -11.72 -0.01
C THR A 479 -11.98 -12.29 -0.77
N GLY A 480 -12.04 -12.06 -2.09
CA GLY A 480 -13.08 -12.59 -2.95
C GLY A 480 -13.11 -14.11 -3.00
N HIS A 481 -11.95 -14.75 -3.12
CA HIS A 481 -11.86 -16.21 -3.11
C HIS A 481 -12.38 -16.83 -1.81
N LEU A 482 -12.09 -16.22 -0.66
CA LEU A 482 -12.56 -16.70 0.65
C LEU A 482 -14.05 -16.47 0.89
N CYS A 483 -14.64 -15.47 0.23
CA CYS A 483 -16.06 -15.11 0.34
C CYS A 483 -16.88 -15.45 -0.91
N HIS A 484 -16.33 -16.24 -1.83
CA HIS A 484 -16.97 -16.68 -3.08
C HIS A 484 -17.46 -15.55 -4.01
N ALA A 485 -16.76 -14.41 -4.02
CA ALA A 485 -16.98 -13.35 -4.99
C ALA A 485 -16.26 -13.64 -6.32
N SER A 486 -16.84 -13.20 -7.44
CA SER A 486 -16.25 -13.43 -8.76
C SER A 486 -14.94 -12.67 -8.92
N PRO A 487 -13.86 -13.37 -9.33
CA PRO A 487 -12.60 -12.72 -9.72
C PRO A 487 -12.77 -11.70 -10.84
N ARG A 488 -13.72 -11.95 -11.75
CA ARG A 488 -14.03 -11.04 -12.86
C ARG A 488 -14.72 -9.75 -12.40
N ALA A 489 -15.60 -9.82 -11.41
CA ALA A 489 -16.26 -8.64 -10.85
C ALA A 489 -15.24 -7.72 -10.20
N GLN A 490 -14.32 -8.31 -9.43
CA GLN A 490 -13.21 -7.60 -8.80
C GLN A 490 -12.25 -7.01 -9.83
N PHE A 491 -11.92 -7.77 -10.87
CA PHE A 491 -11.10 -7.28 -11.98
C PHE A 491 -11.71 -6.04 -12.66
N PHE A 492 -13.03 -6.03 -12.89
CA PHE A 492 -13.71 -4.83 -13.39
C PHE A 492 -13.73 -3.69 -12.37
N GLY A 493 -13.97 -3.97 -11.10
CA GLY A 493 -13.88 -2.98 -10.01
C GLY A 493 -12.52 -2.30 -9.99
N GLN A 494 -11.44 -3.08 -10.11
CA GLN A 494 -10.07 -2.57 -10.21
C GLN A 494 -9.89 -1.69 -11.45
N LEU A 495 -10.30 -2.15 -12.63
CA LEU A 495 -10.15 -1.37 -13.87
C LEU A 495 -10.86 -0.02 -13.80
N ILE A 496 -12.09 0.01 -13.25
CA ILE A 496 -12.86 1.25 -13.11
C ILE A 496 -12.23 2.15 -12.06
N GLY A 497 -11.89 1.60 -10.89
CA GLY A 497 -11.23 2.35 -9.81
C GLY A 497 -9.91 2.96 -10.27
N SER A 498 -9.04 2.19 -10.91
CA SER A 498 -7.77 2.66 -11.49
C SER A 498 -7.97 3.73 -12.57
N SER A 499 -9.05 3.63 -13.36
CA SER A 499 -9.33 4.63 -14.42
C SER A 499 -9.73 5.98 -13.82
N ILE A 500 -10.63 5.98 -12.84
CA ILE A 500 -11.09 7.22 -12.18
C ILE A 500 -9.97 7.82 -11.33
N SER A 501 -9.16 6.99 -10.69
CA SER A 501 -8.11 7.45 -9.79
C SER A 501 -6.96 8.17 -10.46
N ILE A 502 -6.74 7.95 -11.77
CA ILE A 502 -5.84 8.78 -12.57
C ILE A 502 -6.23 10.26 -12.47
N LEU A 503 -7.51 10.57 -12.65
CA LEU A 503 -8.02 11.94 -12.57
C LEU A 503 -8.03 12.45 -11.13
N VAL A 504 -8.50 11.62 -10.20
CA VAL A 504 -8.61 11.99 -8.77
C VAL A 504 -7.25 12.27 -8.17
N THR A 505 -6.28 11.37 -8.33
CA THR A 505 -4.93 11.51 -7.76
C THR A 505 -4.19 12.69 -8.37
N THR A 506 -4.24 12.83 -9.69
CA THR A 506 -3.57 13.96 -10.38
C THR A 506 -4.15 15.30 -9.93
N THR A 507 -5.47 15.37 -9.78
CA THR A 507 -6.17 16.58 -9.31
C THR A 507 -5.85 16.84 -7.84
N ALA A 508 -5.91 15.83 -6.98
CA ALA A 508 -5.55 15.94 -5.57
C ALA A 508 -4.12 16.47 -5.41
N PHE A 509 -3.14 15.88 -6.09
CA PHE A 509 -1.75 16.34 -6.04
C PHE A 509 -1.57 17.78 -6.56
N THR A 510 -2.31 18.15 -7.60
CA THR A 510 -2.30 19.54 -8.10
C THR A 510 -2.86 20.51 -7.07
N LEU A 511 -3.94 20.16 -6.37
CA LEU A 511 -4.51 20.96 -5.28
C LEU A 511 -3.53 21.10 -4.11
N TYR A 512 -2.88 20.00 -3.71
CA TYR A 512 -1.85 20.03 -2.67
C TYR A 512 -0.68 20.93 -3.04
N ASN A 513 -0.15 20.86 -4.27
CA ASN A 513 0.93 21.74 -4.72
C ASN A 513 0.53 23.22 -4.86
N ARG A 514 -0.77 23.51 -5.02
CA ARG A 514 -1.26 24.89 -5.00
C ARG A 514 -1.40 25.44 -3.59
N ALA A 515 -1.79 24.60 -2.63
CA ALA A 515 -2.01 25.00 -1.24
C ALA A 515 -0.76 24.95 -0.35
N TYR A 516 0.20 24.07 -0.69
CA TYR A 516 1.39 23.78 0.10
C TYR A 516 2.66 23.73 -0.76
N VAL A 517 3.79 24.07 -0.14
CA VAL A 517 5.11 23.84 -0.73
C VAL A 517 5.51 22.39 -0.49
N ILE A 518 5.76 21.65 -1.56
CA ILE A 518 6.14 20.23 -1.52
C ILE A 518 7.43 20.03 -2.34
N PRO A 519 8.50 19.49 -1.74
CA PRO A 519 8.66 19.18 -0.31
C PRO A 519 8.72 20.44 0.58
N GLY A 520 8.24 20.33 1.81
CA GLY A 520 8.25 21.44 2.77
C GLY A 520 7.95 21.00 4.21
N PRO A 521 7.84 21.92 5.18
CA PRO A 521 7.68 21.58 6.60
C PRO A 521 6.42 20.75 6.91
N SER A 522 5.30 21.03 6.25
CA SER A 522 4.05 20.27 6.44
C SER A 522 4.03 18.95 5.66
N PHE A 523 4.73 18.90 4.52
CA PHE A 523 4.78 17.76 3.61
C PHE A 523 6.22 17.51 3.17
N PRO A 524 7.05 16.89 4.04
CA PRO A 524 8.47 16.69 3.78
C PRO A 524 8.79 15.72 2.65
N ALA A 525 7.84 14.91 2.18
CA ALA A 525 7.99 13.94 1.09
C ALA A 525 9.28 13.10 1.19
N PRO A 526 9.53 12.39 2.30
CA PRO A 526 10.80 11.72 2.57
C PRO A 526 11.16 10.67 1.50
N THR A 527 10.16 10.00 0.94
CA THR A 527 10.26 9.03 -0.16
C THR A 527 10.89 9.63 -1.42
N ALA A 528 10.61 10.89 -1.72
CA ALA A 528 11.18 11.58 -2.89
C ALA A 528 12.70 11.68 -2.81
N TYR A 529 13.21 12.00 -1.62
CA TYR A 529 14.65 12.07 -1.37
C TYR A 529 15.31 10.70 -1.48
N VAL A 530 14.63 9.62 -1.08
CA VAL A 530 15.17 8.25 -1.23
C VAL A 530 15.32 7.90 -2.72
N TRP A 531 14.29 8.18 -3.53
CA TRP A 531 14.30 7.94 -4.97
C TRP A 531 15.41 8.71 -5.69
N LEU A 532 15.50 10.01 -5.44
CA LEU A 532 16.51 10.87 -6.07
C LEU A 532 17.93 10.57 -5.58
N SER A 533 18.11 10.33 -4.27
CA SER A 533 19.44 10.05 -3.70
C SER A 533 20.01 8.74 -4.24
N LEU A 534 19.19 7.70 -4.42
CA LEU A 534 19.67 6.46 -5.04
C LEU A 534 20.07 6.69 -6.51
N ALA A 535 19.26 7.41 -7.28
CA ALA A 535 19.59 7.70 -8.68
C ALA A 535 20.90 8.51 -8.82
N ARG A 536 21.12 9.51 -7.94
CA ARG A 536 22.37 10.28 -7.88
C ARG A 536 23.57 9.42 -7.48
N LEU A 537 23.41 8.55 -6.48
CA LEU A 537 24.48 7.64 -6.05
C LEU A 537 24.92 6.71 -7.16
N LEU A 538 23.97 6.16 -7.91
CA LEU A 538 24.24 5.27 -9.03
C LEU A 538 24.85 5.97 -10.24
N ARG A 539 24.76 7.30 -10.31
CA ARG A 539 25.39 8.11 -11.35
C ARG A 539 26.84 8.47 -11.02
N ASP A 540 27.06 9.13 -9.87
CA ASP A 540 28.33 9.81 -9.58
C ASP A 540 29.11 9.17 -8.42
N GLY A 541 28.51 8.25 -7.67
CA GLY A 541 29.14 7.62 -6.51
C GLY A 541 29.45 8.56 -5.33
N GLN A 542 29.00 9.81 -5.38
CA GLN A 542 29.31 10.80 -4.35
C GLN A 542 28.49 10.59 -3.08
N LEU A 543 29.19 10.55 -1.95
CA LEU A 543 28.61 10.40 -0.62
C LEU A 543 29.18 11.46 0.33
N PRO A 544 28.40 11.97 1.29
CA PRO A 544 28.92 12.81 2.37
C PRO A 544 30.05 12.11 3.13
N GLU A 545 30.94 12.89 3.73
CA GLU A 545 32.10 12.37 4.43
C GLU A 545 31.71 11.31 5.48
N ASN A 546 32.42 10.18 5.48
CA ASN A 546 32.23 9.01 6.35
C ASN A 546 30.86 8.30 6.29
N SER A 547 29.86 8.86 5.60
CA SER A 547 28.52 8.25 5.47
C SER A 547 28.58 6.88 4.78
N GLY A 548 29.46 6.71 3.78
CA GLY A 548 29.63 5.45 3.06
C GLY A 548 30.11 4.30 3.95
N SER A 549 31.02 4.56 4.89
CA SER A 549 31.50 3.55 5.83
C SER A 549 30.37 3.05 6.74
N PHE A 550 29.58 3.98 7.29
CA PHE A 550 28.42 3.61 8.11
C PHE A 550 27.34 2.92 7.27
N MET A 551 27.09 3.38 6.05
CA MET A 551 26.15 2.76 5.11
C MET A 551 26.51 1.30 4.88
N ILE A 552 27.78 0.97 4.60
CA ILE A 552 28.24 -0.40 4.38
C ILE A 552 28.07 -1.25 5.65
N VAL A 553 28.50 -0.74 6.81
CA VAL A 553 28.40 -1.47 8.09
C VAL A 553 26.95 -1.80 8.43
N PHE A 554 26.06 -0.81 8.36
CA PHE A 554 24.64 -1.03 8.64
C PHE A 554 23.97 -1.92 7.58
N SER A 555 24.35 -1.78 6.30
CA SER A 555 23.88 -2.68 5.23
C SER A 555 24.25 -4.13 5.50
N ALA A 556 25.48 -4.39 5.96
CA ALA A 556 25.93 -5.73 6.31
C ALA A 556 25.17 -6.30 7.53
N ILE A 557 24.99 -5.49 8.57
CA ILE A 557 24.21 -5.89 9.77
C ILE A 557 22.78 -6.26 9.38
N PHE A 558 22.12 -5.43 8.58
CA PHE A 558 20.74 -5.68 8.18
C PHE A 558 20.59 -6.73 7.09
N ALA A 559 21.60 -6.94 6.24
CA ALA A 559 21.66 -8.12 5.37
C ALA A 559 21.65 -9.42 6.21
N VAL A 560 22.48 -9.49 7.26
CA VAL A 560 22.51 -10.65 8.16
C VAL A 560 21.19 -10.78 8.94
N SER A 561 20.65 -9.68 9.47
CA SER A 561 19.36 -9.67 10.17
C SER A 561 18.23 -10.15 9.27
N SER A 562 18.20 -9.69 8.02
CA SER A 562 17.21 -10.07 7.01
C SER A 562 17.34 -11.55 6.66
N ALA A 563 18.55 -12.04 6.41
CA ALA A 563 18.80 -13.46 6.16
C ALA A 563 18.33 -14.34 7.33
N LEU A 564 18.65 -13.94 8.56
CA LEU A 564 18.23 -14.65 9.78
C LEU A 564 16.70 -14.62 9.92
N LYS A 565 16.06 -13.47 9.66
CA LYS A 565 14.60 -13.34 9.70
C LYS A 565 13.94 -14.25 8.68
N THR A 566 14.39 -14.22 7.43
CA THR A 566 13.86 -15.06 6.36
C THR A 566 14.06 -16.54 6.65
N TYR A 567 15.24 -16.93 7.16
CA TYR A 567 15.53 -18.30 7.56
C TYR A 567 14.64 -18.79 8.72
N THR A 568 14.47 -17.97 9.76
CA THR A 568 13.65 -18.33 10.94
C THR A 568 12.15 -18.31 10.63
N ALA A 569 11.68 -17.38 9.80
CA ALA A 569 10.29 -17.29 9.35
C ALA A 569 9.89 -18.55 8.57
N ARG A 570 10.74 -19.02 7.64
CA ARG A 570 10.51 -20.25 6.88
C ARG A 570 10.44 -21.51 7.74
N ARG A 571 11.07 -21.50 8.92
CA ARG A 571 10.98 -22.59 9.89
C ARG A 571 9.82 -22.44 10.89
N GLY A 572 9.00 -21.40 10.75
CA GLY A 572 7.90 -21.12 11.67
C GLY A 572 8.37 -20.78 13.10
N HIS A 573 9.61 -20.32 13.27
CA HIS A 573 10.15 -20.07 14.60
C HIS A 573 9.61 -18.75 15.18
N TRP A 574 9.18 -18.74 16.45
CA TRP A 574 8.60 -17.56 17.10
C TRP A 574 9.54 -16.34 17.13
N LEU A 575 10.87 -16.56 17.12
CA LEU A 575 11.86 -15.48 17.05
C LEU A 575 11.72 -14.62 15.78
N ALA A 576 11.19 -15.15 14.68
CA ALA A 576 11.04 -14.41 13.43
C ALA A 576 10.25 -13.10 13.60
N LYS A 577 9.28 -13.09 14.53
CA LYS A 577 8.48 -11.91 14.88
C LYS A 577 9.30 -10.81 15.54
N TRP A 578 10.35 -11.15 16.28
CA TRP A 578 11.13 -10.23 17.10
C TRP A 578 12.41 -9.74 16.41
N ILE A 579 12.82 -10.38 15.32
CA ILE A 579 13.96 -9.92 14.52
C ILE A 579 13.57 -8.60 13.83
N PRO A 580 14.37 -7.52 14.02
CA PRO A 580 14.07 -6.22 13.44
C PRO A 580 13.88 -6.29 11.92
N SER A 581 12.85 -5.64 11.42
CA SER A 581 12.70 -5.41 9.97
C SER A 581 13.67 -4.29 9.55
N GLY A 582 14.51 -4.56 8.56
CA GLY A 582 15.44 -3.56 8.04
C GLY A 582 14.72 -2.38 7.39
N VAL A 583 13.69 -2.63 6.58
CA VAL A 583 12.84 -1.56 6.02
C VAL A 583 12.20 -0.72 7.12
N ALA A 584 11.58 -1.34 8.13
CA ALA A 584 10.94 -0.58 9.21
C ALA A 584 11.97 0.27 9.99
N PHE A 585 13.13 -0.30 10.31
CA PHE A 585 14.22 0.40 10.97
C PHE A 585 14.74 1.58 10.14
N ALA A 586 14.94 1.38 8.83
CA ALA A 586 15.37 2.43 7.92
C ALA A 586 14.33 3.56 7.79
N ILE A 587 13.04 3.25 7.75
CA ILE A 587 11.98 4.26 7.79
C ILE A 587 12.09 5.15 9.05
N GLY A 588 12.57 4.60 10.16
CA GLY A 588 12.87 5.36 11.38
C GLY A 588 13.93 6.46 11.21
N PHE A 589 14.88 6.28 10.29
CA PHE A 589 15.88 7.31 9.95
C PHE A 589 15.28 8.44 9.09
N LEU A 590 14.31 8.10 8.24
CA LEU A 590 13.67 9.05 7.31
C LEU A 590 12.62 9.91 7.99
N ASN A 591 11.85 9.29 8.88
CA ASN A 591 10.79 9.94 9.64
C ASN A 591 11.38 10.67 10.85
N THR A 592 10.94 11.91 11.06
CA THR A 592 11.31 12.67 12.26
C THR A 592 10.79 11.96 13.51
N PRO A 593 11.43 12.20 14.68
CA PRO A 593 11.01 11.57 15.92
C PRO A 593 9.53 11.75 16.27
N SER A 594 8.95 12.87 15.85
CA SER A 594 7.56 13.23 16.06
C SER A 594 6.54 12.20 15.62
N PHE A 595 6.72 11.61 14.43
CA PHE A 595 5.77 10.66 13.87
C PHE A 595 6.02 9.25 14.39
N SER A 596 7.31 8.91 14.58
CA SER A 596 7.71 7.58 15.00
C SER A 596 7.20 7.23 16.40
N ILE A 597 7.27 8.16 17.34
CA ILE A 597 6.81 7.93 18.72
C ILE A 597 5.29 7.68 18.76
N ALA A 598 4.50 8.47 18.02
CA ALA A 598 3.04 8.27 17.95
C ALA A 598 2.68 6.88 17.40
N ARG A 599 3.38 6.38 16.38
CA ARG A 599 3.19 5.02 15.88
C ARG A 599 3.56 3.95 16.92
N LEU A 600 4.61 4.16 17.72
CA LEU A 600 4.96 3.23 18.80
C LEU A 600 3.89 3.18 19.88
N LEU A 601 3.28 4.31 20.24
CA LEU A 601 2.15 4.31 21.18
C LEU A 601 1.00 3.43 20.66
N GLY A 602 0.67 3.54 19.37
CA GLY A 602 -0.30 2.65 18.72
C GLY A 602 0.08 1.17 18.76
N GLY A 603 1.34 0.85 18.45
CA GLY A 603 1.84 -0.53 18.54
C GLY A 603 1.83 -1.08 19.97
N ILE A 604 2.16 -0.25 20.97
CA ILE A 604 2.08 -0.64 22.39
C ILE A 604 0.62 -0.90 22.78
N MET A 605 -0.31 -0.04 22.37
CA MET A 605 -1.75 -0.24 22.60
C MET A 605 -2.21 -1.57 22.01
N GLU A 606 -1.79 -1.88 20.78
CA GLU A 606 -2.09 -3.17 20.13
C GLU A 606 -1.53 -4.36 20.91
N PHE A 607 -0.27 -4.29 21.37
CA PHE A 607 0.34 -5.35 22.16
C PHE A 607 -0.37 -5.56 23.51
N LEU A 608 -0.66 -4.49 24.23
CA LEU A 608 -1.33 -4.55 25.52
C LEU A 608 -2.77 -5.06 25.36
N PHE A 609 -3.49 -4.57 24.35
CA PHE A 609 -4.85 -5.01 24.07
C PHE A 609 -4.91 -6.51 23.78
N ARG A 610 -4.00 -7.02 22.93
CA ARG A 610 -3.91 -8.46 22.67
C ARG A 610 -3.52 -9.29 23.90
N ARG A 611 -2.70 -8.74 24.78
CA ARG A 611 -2.23 -9.45 25.98
C ARG A 611 -3.30 -9.55 27.07
N TYR A 612 -4.13 -8.52 27.21
CA TYR A 612 -5.04 -8.41 28.35
C TYR A 612 -6.52 -8.59 27.99
N PHE A 613 -6.93 -8.30 26.75
CA PHE A 613 -8.34 -8.22 26.38
C PHE A 613 -8.76 -9.16 25.25
N ALA A 614 -7.86 -9.49 24.31
CA ALA A 614 -8.22 -10.38 23.20
C ALA A 614 -8.49 -11.82 23.70
N LYS A 615 -9.74 -12.27 23.57
CA LYS A 615 -10.11 -13.69 23.69
C LYS A 615 -9.92 -14.42 22.35
N ASP A 616 -9.91 -15.75 22.38
CA ASP A 616 -9.77 -16.62 21.20
C ASP A 616 -10.78 -16.22 20.11
N GLY A 617 -10.32 -15.51 19.08
CA GLY A 617 -11.20 -15.00 18.01
C GLY A 617 -10.84 -13.65 17.40
N GLY A 618 -9.83 -12.93 17.90
CA GLY A 618 -9.31 -11.72 17.24
C GLY A 618 -10.30 -10.54 17.26
N ASP A 619 -10.18 -9.67 18.26
CA ASP A 619 -11.14 -8.58 18.47
C ASP A 619 -11.01 -7.48 17.39
N ILE A 620 -11.96 -7.45 16.46
CA ILE A 620 -12.06 -6.49 15.35
C ILE A 620 -12.21 -5.04 15.86
N ARG A 621 -12.72 -4.84 17.08
CA ARG A 621 -12.95 -3.52 17.71
C ARG A 621 -11.74 -2.60 17.65
N LEU A 622 -10.55 -3.11 18.00
CA LEU A 622 -9.33 -2.28 17.98
C LEU A 622 -8.98 -1.81 16.57
N ILE A 623 -9.23 -2.63 15.55
CA ILE A 623 -9.02 -2.28 14.15
C ILE A 623 -10.04 -1.25 13.68
N ILE A 624 -11.30 -1.32 14.16
CA ILE A 624 -12.34 -0.31 13.90
C ILE A 624 -11.92 1.05 14.47
N VAL A 625 -11.44 1.09 15.72
CA VAL A 625 -10.94 2.33 16.36
C VAL A 625 -9.75 2.91 15.59
N ALA A 626 -8.77 2.09 15.24
CA ALA A 626 -7.62 2.52 14.44
C ALA A 626 -8.04 3.06 13.07
N SER A 627 -9.04 2.43 12.45
CA SER A 627 -9.62 2.86 11.18
C SER A 627 -10.28 4.22 11.29
N GLY A 628 -11.09 4.45 12.32
CA GLY A 628 -11.69 5.76 12.57
C GLY A 628 -10.65 6.84 12.83
N PHE A 629 -9.57 6.54 13.56
CA PHE A 629 -8.47 7.50 13.73
C PHE A 629 -7.83 7.91 12.40
N VAL A 630 -7.50 6.95 11.54
CA VAL A 630 -6.86 7.23 10.24
C VAL A 630 -7.80 7.98 9.30
N LEU A 631 -9.07 7.55 9.21
CA LEU A 631 -10.08 8.17 8.37
C LEU A 631 -10.45 9.57 8.86
N GLY A 632 -10.62 9.78 10.17
CA GLY A 632 -11.00 11.07 10.75
C GLY A 632 -10.00 12.18 10.40
N GLU A 633 -8.71 11.90 10.56
CA GLU A 633 -7.66 12.83 10.14
C GLU A 633 -7.61 12.97 8.62
N GLY A 634 -7.78 11.88 7.87
CA GLY A 634 -7.82 11.90 6.40
C GLY A 634 -8.93 12.77 5.81
N VAL A 635 -10.14 12.69 6.36
CA VAL A 635 -11.27 13.54 5.92
C VAL A 635 -11.03 14.99 6.31
N VAL A 636 -10.55 15.24 7.54
CA VAL A 636 -10.28 16.60 7.98
C VAL A 636 -9.05 17.19 7.26
N SER A 637 -8.11 16.38 6.77
CA SER A 637 -7.01 16.88 5.93
C SER A 637 -7.53 17.48 4.62
N ILE A 638 -8.59 16.90 4.04
CA ILE A 638 -9.29 17.50 2.89
C ILE A 638 -9.93 18.83 3.28
N VAL A 639 -10.61 18.89 4.43
CA VAL A 639 -11.21 20.14 4.92
C VAL A 639 -10.15 21.23 5.13
N THR A 640 -9.02 20.89 5.76
CA THR A 640 -7.92 21.85 5.99
C THR A 640 -7.23 22.27 4.68
N LEU A 641 -7.11 21.38 3.70
CA LEU A 641 -6.67 21.72 2.34
C LEU A 641 -7.60 22.74 1.68
N VAL A 642 -8.91 22.53 1.79
CA VAL A 642 -9.93 23.46 1.26
C VAL A 642 -9.84 24.82 1.97
N LEU A 643 -9.80 24.83 3.31
CA LEU A 643 -9.62 26.05 4.12
C LEU A 643 -8.36 26.82 3.71
N ARG A 644 -7.22 26.12 3.57
CA ARG A 644 -5.95 26.72 3.16
C ARG A 644 -6.01 27.29 1.75
N THR A 645 -6.69 26.61 0.83
CA THR A 645 -6.90 27.07 -0.55
C THR A 645 -7.73 28.35 -0.60
N PHE A 646 -8.71 28.51 0.30
CA PHE A 646 -9.49 29.74 0.47
C PHE A 646 -8.77 30.83 1.27
N GLY A 647 -7.49 30.66 1.59
CA GLY A 647 -6.69 31.65 2.31
C GLY A 647 -6.98 31.73 3.82
N VAL A 648 -7.70 30.74 4.38
CA VAL A 648 -7.87 30.64 5.83
C VAL A 648 -6.53 30.26 6.44
N GLY A 649 -6.06 31.09 7.36
CA GLY A 649 -4.81 30.89 8.09
C GLY A 649 -5.02 30.17 9.43
N VAL A 650 -3.93 30.03 10.17
CA VAL A 650 -3.97 29.57 11.57
C VAL A 650 -4.70 30.62 12.42
N ALA A 651 -5.46 30.18 13.43
CA ALA A 651 -6.19 31.09 14.31
C ALA A 651 -5.27 31.71 15.36
N SER A 652 -4.27 30.96 15.83
CA SER A 652 -3.31 31.44 16.82
C SER A 652 -1.97 30.73 16.71
N CYS A 653 -0.89 31.51 16.88
CA CYS A 653 0.49 31.03 17.00
C CYS A 653 1.01 31.04 18.44
N ILE A 654 0.11 31.13 19.42
CA ILE A 654 0.48 31.06 20.84
C ILE A 654 1.15 29.71 21.12
N GLY A 655 2.32 29.75 21.75
CA GLY A 655 3.15 28.56 22.00
C GLY A 655 4.04 28.14 20.83
N CYS A 656 3.92 28.80 19.67
CA CYS A 656 4.71 28.54 18.46
C CYS A 656 5.90 29.49 18.27
N GLY A 657 6.47 30.02 19.36
CA GLY A 657 7.61 30.94 19.30
C GLY A 657 8.82 30.35 18.58
N HIS A 658 9.68 31.22 18.03
CA HIS A 658 11.00 30.86 17.48
C HIS A 658 10.98 29.91 16.26
N GLY A 659 9.86 29.84 15.54
CA GLY A 659 9.71 29.03 14.32
C GLY A 659 9.41 27.55 14.59
N LEU A 660 8.89 27.21 15.76
CA LEU A 660 8.59 25.82 16.17
C LEU A 660 7.42 25.18 15.42
N CYS A 661 6.49 25.97 14.87
CA CYS A 661 5.28 25.45 14.22
C CYS A 661 5.19 25.82 12.75
N ALA A 662 4.73 24.88 11.93
CA ALA A 662 4.40 25.14 10.53
C ALA A 662 3.23 26.14 10.40
N GLY A 663 3.33 27.09 9.46
CA GLY A 663 2.27 28.06 9.18
C GLY A 663 2.23 29.28 10.10
N CYS A 664 3.08 29.32 11.13
CA CYS A 664 3.30 30.49 11.98
C CYS A 664 4.56 31.25 11.55
N PRO A 665 4.55 32.59 11.55
CA PRO A 665 5.77 33.35 11.30
C PRO A 665 6.80 33.03 12.38
N ALA A 666 8.06 32.83 11.97
CA ALA A 666 9.19 32.81 12.89
C ALA A 666 9.43 34.25 13.37
N VAL A 667 8.57 34.74 14.27
CA VAL A 667 8.75 36.07 14.86
C VAL A 667 9.99 35.98 15.77
N LEU A 668 10.94 36.89 15.48
CA LEU A 668 12.19 37.13 16.22
C LEU A 668 11.94 37.40 17.70
#